data_AF-A0A524IQM2-F1
#
_entry.id   AF-A0A524IQM2-F1
#
_cell.length_a   1.000
_cell.length_b   1.000
_cell.length_c   1.000
_cell.angle_alpha   90.00
_cell.angle_beta   90.00
_cell.angle_gamma   90.00
#
_symmetry.space_group_name_H-M   'P 1'
#
loop_
_entity.id
_entity.type
_entity.pdbx_description
1 polymer ?
#
loop_
_entity_poly.entity_id
_entity_poly.type
_entity_poly.pdbx_seq_one_letter_code
_entity_poly.pdbx_strand_id
1 'polypeptide(L)'
;MRRHEGYFDLLQGECIVNRPRVRPSDRARVAGLLATLGILAAGCSSSPENCSVTDTCPNTAPSASITAPANSSMFDEFVSVSFVGSATDAEDGSLTGTSLVWTSSLDGAIGTGASFSKNDLSMGVHTIVLAATDSDGATSTASIQLTIVLVPNDAPAVTITAPTDGGSAIGGASVTFTGSALDPEDGPITGAALVWSSNLDGSIGTGTSFSTTSLSGGTHTIVLTATDSEAAAGTDTITFSITGAGTPVVAITSPTNQGNGAPNTVFEGAGVTFTATATDLEDGPLTGASVVWTSNVDGQIGTGTSFVTSSLNEGMHTVTLTATDSDLNATLSTVLVIVKPADAAGFQIQIRLAEGVSLNAAQQAAVDAAKAKMEAMITGDVADLGLLTRAAGSCAGASTPALSESVDDLIIYLEFVPIDGPGGTLGSAGWCLARGGSFLPLLGGMRFDSEDLDFIDSFGLLPAIIRHEMMHVLGFGISWDLLGVLNEPSDPANPGYTPGSTDTFFDGPAALAELAAIGGGSYTGGNIVPVENDTINFGTGSLDGHWRESVFNTELMTPAADFPGPNALSSLTIASFADLGYTVDLGEAEPYAQVFSIVFGEQAKRQTIDLSGDVWRGQLHVAEPDGTLRRIR
;
A
#
# COMPACT_ATOMS: atom_id res chain seq x y z
N MET A 1 6.40 51.27 -40.21
CA MET A 1 5.55 50.11 -39.91
C MET A 1 6.19 49.31 -38.80
N ARG A 2 5.44 49.02 -37.72
CA ARG A 2 5.49 47.93 -36.70
C ARG A 2 6.85 47.27 -36.34
N ARG A 3 7.14 46.84 -35.11
CA ARG A 3 6.44 46.81 -33.79
C ARG A 3 7.43 46.23 -32.75
N HIS A 4 7.12 46.51 -31.48
CA HIS A 4 7.67 45.96 -30.23
C HIS A 4 9.03 46.49 -29.76
N GLU A 5 9.01 47.00 -28.52
CA GLU A 5 10.03 47.04 -27.45
C GLU A 5 9.44 47.96 -26.36
N GLY A 6 9.76 47.89 -25.07
CA GLY A 6 10.83 47.18 -24.39
C GLY A 6 10.73 47.40 -22.88
N TYR A 7 11.63 46.72 -22.18
CA TYR A 7 11.94 46.72 -20.76
C TYR A 7 12.90 47.88 -20.40
N PHE A 8 13.27 47.96 -19.12
CA PHE A 8 14.43 48.65 -18.52
C PHE A 8 14.27 50.03 -17.87
N ASP A 9 15.26 50.26 -17.02
CA ASP A 9 15.28 50.81 -15.68
C ASP A 9 16.34 51.92 -15.60
N LEU A 10 16.17 52.81 -14.61
CA LEU A 10 17.20 53.58 -13.89
C LEU A 10 18.35 54.31 -14.65
N LEU A 11 18.38 55.65 -14.55
CA LEU A 11 19.38 56.45 -13.76
C LEU A 11 19.53 57.92 -14.24
N GLN A 12 19.84 58.77 -13.25
CA GLN A 12 20.34 60.17 -13.30
C GLN A 12 19.31 61.24 -13.69
N GLY A 13 19.22 62.42 -13.10
CA GLY A 13 20.03 63.16 -12.14
C GLY A 13 19.54 64.62 -12.16
N GLU A 14 19.95 65.38 -11.14
CA GLU A 14 19.92 66.85 -11.03
C GLU A 14 18.70 67.58 -10.44
N CYS A 15 19.02 68.28 -9.34
CA CYS A 15 18.27 69.33 -8.70
C CYS A 15 18.18 70.60 -9.56
N ILE A 16 16.97 71.16 -9.68
CA ILE A 16 16.78 72.61 -9.88
C ILE A 16 15.76 73.10 -8.85
N VAL A 17 16.26 73.93 -7.93
CA VAL A 17 15.47 74.79 -7.06
C VAL A 17 14.85 75.89 -7.91
N ASN A 18 13.52 75.98 -7.99
CA ASN A 18 12.88 77.28 -8.23
C ASN A 18 11.43 77.36 -7.69
N ARG A 19 11.33 78.05 -6.55
CA ARG A 19 10.28 78.93 -6.00
C ARG A 19 8.81 78.76 -6.47
N PRO A 20 7.83 78.75 -5.54
CA PRO A 20 6.43 79.00 -5.87
C PRO A 20 6.17 80.50 -6.09
N ARG A 21 5.49 80.86 -7.19
CA ARG A 21 4.90 82.18 -7.40
C ARG A 21 3.44 82.18 -6.97
N VAL A 22 3.14 82.89 -5.89
CA VAL A 22 1.81 83.44 -5.57
C VAL A 22 1.69 84.79 -6.30
N ARG A 23 0.52 85.09 -6.89
CA ARG A 23 0.21 86.39 -7.55
C ARG A 23 -0.64 87.29 -6.63
N PRO A 24 -1.05 88.51 -7.03
CA PRO A 24 -0.42 89.76 -6.57
C PRO A 24 -1.42 90.77 -5.98
N SER A 25 -0.99 91.68 -5.10
CA SER A 25 -1.71 92.96 -4.92
C SER A 25 -0.82 94.05 -4.33
N ASP A 26 -0.93 95.23 -4.96
CA ASP A 26 -0.70 96.59 -4.46
C ASP A 26 0.69 97.25 -4.46
N ARG A 27 1.03 97.76 -5.66
CA ARG A 27 1.28 99.18 -6.01
C ARG A 27 2.00 100.13 -5.01
N ALA A 28 3.17 100.65 -5.42
CA ALA A 28 3.47 102.08 -5.74
C ALA A 28 5.00 102.34 -5.76
N ARG A 29 5.61 102.71 -6.92
CA ARG A 29 6.11 104.07 -7.33
C ARG A 29 7.38 104.54 -6.55
N VAL A 30 8.45 105.14 -7.10
CA VAL A 30 8.80 105.81 -8.38
C VAL A 30 10.34 106.03 -8.42
N ALA A 31 10.86 106.29 -9.62
CA ALA A 31 12.26 106.54 -10.01
C ALA A 31 12.83 107.96 -9.70
N GLY A 32 14.16 108.10 -9.84
CA GLY A 32 14.91 109.36 -10.05
C GLY A 32 16.43 109.10 -9.86
N LEU A 33 17.26 108.87 -10.88
CA LEU A 33 17.84 109.73 -11.92
C LEU A 33 18.94 110.71 -11.44
N LEU A 34 20.20 110.36 -11.78
CA LEU A 34 21.43 111.14 -12.09
C LEU A 34 21.64 112.56 -11.52
N ALA A 35 22.84 112.81 -10.94
CA ALA A 35 23.80 113.85 -11.39
C ALA A 35 25.07 114.01 -10.48
N THR A 36 26.25 113.79 -11.08
CA THR A 36 27.53 114.55 -11.09
C THR A 36 28.20 115.21 -9.85
N LEU A 37 29.52 114.93 -9.77
CA LEU A 37 30.69 115.76 -9.39
C LEU A 37 30.91 116.23 -7.92
N GLY A 38 32.06 115.81 -7.35
CA GLY A 38 33.05 116.78 -6.82
C GLY A 38 33.42 116.79 -5.32
N ILE A 39 34.66 116.36 -5.05
CA ILE A 39 35.70 116.94 -4.14
C ILE A 39 35.54 116.87 -2.59
N LEU A 40 36.67 116.49 -1.93
CA LEU A 40 37.12 116.58 -0.52
C LEU A 40 36.62 115.47 0.44
N ALA A 41 37.42 114.50 0.92
CA ALA A 41 38.75 114.45 1.56
C ALA A 41 38.77 114.79 3.08
N ALA A 42 39.51 113.93 3.80
CA ALA A 42 39.97 113.95 5.21
C ALA A 42 39.04 113.31 6.27
N GLY A 43 39.50 112.39 7.12
CA GLY A 43 40.87 111.95 7.44
C GLY A 43 40.89 110.60 8.16
N CYS A 44 41.93 109.80 7.90
CA CYS A 44 43.04 109.47 8.84
C CYS A 44 42.59 108.51 9.95
N SER A 45 43.18 107.32 10.16
CA SER A 45 44.60 106.93 10.30
C SER A 45 44.54 105.41 10.58
N SER A 46 45.44 104.50 10.24
CA SER A 46 46.79 104.47 9.68
C SER A 46 47.06 103.00 9.36
N SER A 47 47.78 102.73 8.27
CA SER A 47 48.29 101.43 7.87
C SER A 47 49.27 100.83 8.90
N PRO A 48 49.72 99.59 8.66
CA PRO A 48 51.08 99.51 8.17
C PRO A 48 51.18 98.65 6.90
N GLU A 49 51.60 99.28 5.81
CA GLU A 49 52.42 98.61 4.81
C GLU A 49 53.86 98.75 5.27
N ASN A 50 54.54 97.63 5.54
CA ASN A 50 55.93 97.44 5.16
C ASN A 50 56.30 95.95 5.30
N CYS A 51 56.09 95.14 4.26
CA CYS A 51 56.80 93.86 4.12
C CYS A 51 57.77 94.00 2.95
N SER A 52 59.03 94.31 3.30
CA SER A 52 60.15 94.29 2.37
C SER A 52 60.59 92.86 2.09
N VAL A 53 61.01 92.62 0.85
CA VAL A 53 61.57 91.38 0.30
C VAL A 53 62.68 90.82 1.19
N THR A 54 62.30 89.91 2.11
CA THR A 54 63.03 88.83 2.83
C THR A 54 62.38 88.45 4.17
N ASP A 55 61.25 89.05 4.56
CA ASP A 55 60.58 88.74 5.83
C ASP A 55 59.27 87.94 5.59
N THR A 56 59.28 86.68 6.00
CA THR A 56 58.08 85.83 6.08
C THR A 56 57.16 86.40 7.14
N CYS A 57 55.91 86.75 6.81
CA CYS A 57 54.90 86.98 7.85
C CYS A 57 54.86 85.70 8.71
N PRO A 58 55.04 85.77 10.04
CA PRO A 58 55.02 84.57 10.85
C PRO A 58 53.63 83.93 10.77
N ASN A 59 53.55 82.67 10.32
CA ASN A 59 52.30 81.93 10.24
C ASN A 59 51.58 81.93 11.61
N THR A 60 50.30 82.26 11.63
CA THR A 60 49.47 82.19 12.84
C THR A 60 48.61 80.93 12.81
N ALA A 61 48.33 80.34 13.97
CA ALA A 61 47.51 79.13 14.00
C ALA A 61 46.02 79.51 13.79
N PRO A 62 45.22 78.64 13.13
CA PRO A 62 43.80 78.90 12.89
C PRO A 62 42.99 79.01 14.18
N SER A 63 41.76 79.53 14.12
CA SER A 63 40.80 79.53 15.23
C SER A 63 39.67 78.52 14.98
N ALA A 64 39.75 77.33 15.59
CA ALA A 64 38.72 76.29 15.50
C ALA A 64 37.58 76.46 16.52
N SER A 65 36.37 76.06 16.16
CA SER A 65 35.18 76.07 17.02
C SER A 65 34.23 74.92 16.67
N ILE A 66 33.57 74.37 17.69
CA ILE A 66 32.52 73.34 17.56
C ILE A 66 31.18 74.00 17.93
N THR A 67 30.20 73.93 17.02
CA THR A 67 28.85 74.47 17.22
C THR A 67 27.81 73.40 17.51
N ALA A 68 28.03 72.15 17.08
CA ALA A 68 27.22 71.00 17.47
C ALA A 68 28.06 69.71 17.55
N PRO A 69 27.74 68.78 18.46
CA PRO A 69 26.74 68.90 19.53
C PRO A 69 27.19 69.89 20.64
N ALA A 70 26.30 70.20 21.58
CA ALA A 70 26.65 71.05 22.71
C ALA A 70 27.62 70.32 23.65
N ASN A 71 28.46 71.08 24.36
CA ASN A 71 29.35 70.49 25.35
C ASN A 71 28.54 69.83 26.47
N SER A 72 28.96 68.62 26.84
CA SER A 72 28.30 67.73 27.81
C SER A 72 26.91 67.22 27.39
N SER A 73 26.62 67.16 26.08
CA SER A 73 25.42 66.46 25.57
C SER A 73 25.45 64.97 25.90
N MET A 74 24.27 64.39 26.13
CA MET A 74 24.07 62.95 26.27
C MET A 74 23.25 62.45 25.08
N PHE A 75 23.65 61.29 24.55
CA PHE A 75 22.95 60.59 23.48
C PHE A 75 22.84 59.11 23.84
N ASP A 76 21.76 58.49 23.38
CA ASP A 76 21.59 57.04 23.48
C ASP A 76 22.45 56.35 22.40
N GLU A 77 22.86 55.11 22.65
CA GLU A 77 23.56 54.29 21.66
C GLU A 77 22.73 54.17 20.36
N PHE A 78 23.40 54.10 19.22
CA PHE A 78 22.80 54.07 17.87
C PHE A 78 22.03 55.32 17.41
N VAL A 79 21.91 56.35 18.25
CA VAL A 79 21.35 57.64 17.83
C VAL A 79 22.35 58.40 16.95
N SER A 80 21.88 58.91 15.81
CA SER A 80 22.69 59.71 14.90
C SER A 80 23.01 61.08 15.51
N VAL A 81 24.29 61.29 15.83
CA VAL A 81 24.82 62.56 16.36
C VAL A 81 25.31 63.43 15.21
N SER A 82 24.85 64.68 15.16
CA SER A 82 25.30 65.68 14.19
C SER A 82 26.46 66.50 14.74
N PHE A 83 27.58 66.47 14.03
CA PHE A 83 28.78 67.24 14.33
C PHE A 83 28.88 68.42 13.37
N VAL A 84 29.01 69.62 13.91
CA VAL A 84 29.14 70.87 13.14
C VAL A 84 30.22 71.73 13.78
N GLY A 85 31.13 72.25 12.98
CA GLY A 85 32.23 73.09 13.42
C GLY A 85 32.78 73.96 12.31
N SER A 86 33.64 74.90 12.67
CA SER A 86 34.29 75.81 11.73
C SER A 86 35.67 76.19 12.21
N ALA A 87 36.57 76.53 11.28
CA ALA A 87 37.84 77.15 11.62
C ALA A 87 38.17 78.27 10.63
N THR A 88 38.76 79.35 11.14
CA THR A 88 39.19 80.49 10.35
C THR A 88 40.61 80.87 10.69
N ASP A 89 41.41 81.17 9.68
CA ASP A 89 42.77 81.64 9.78
C ASP A 89 42.93 83.06 9.20
N ALA A 90 43.88 83.85 9.72
CA ALA A 90 44.08 85.22 9.27
C ALA A 90 44.71 85.31 7.88
N GLU A 91 45.54 84.33 7.53
CA GLU A 91 46.26 84.23 6.27
C GLU A 91 45.45 83.42 5.23
N ASP A 92 44.78 82.34 5.66
CA ASP A 92 44.08 81.39 4.76
C ASP A 92 42.56 81.56 4.69
N GLY A 93 41.95 82.35 5.57
CA GLY A 93 40.50 82.52 5.63
C GLY A 93 39.78 81.29 6.19
N SER A 94 38.64 80.88 5.61
CA SER A 94 37.86 79.74 6.14
C SER A 94 38.45 78.41 5.71
N LEU A 95 38.82 77.58 6.68
CA LEU A 95 39.32 76.22 6.45
C LEU A 95 38.14 75.27 6.18
N THR A 96 38.33 74.33 5.24
CA THR A 96 37.29 73.39 4.79
C THR A 96 37.83 72.00 4.46
N GLY A 97 36.95 71.01 4.35
CA GLY A 97 37.31 69.66 3.93
C GLY A 97 38.30 68.97 4.88
N THR A 98 39.37 68.40 4.33
CA THR A 98 40.36 67.61 5.08
C THR A 98 41.26 68.42 6.01
N SER A 99 41.23 69.75 5.91
CA SER A 99 41.89 70.64 6.89
C SER A 99 41.19 70.61 8.26
N LEU A 100 39.96 70.09 8.32
CA LEU A 100 39.17 69.91 9.54
C LEU A 100 39.04 68.40 9.83
N VAL A 101 39.67 67.93 10.90
CA VAL A 101 39.67 66.52 11.29
C VAL A 101 39.03 66.37 12.65
N TRP A 102 38.06 65.45 12.76
CA TRP A 102 37.36 65.16 14.00
C TRP A 102 37.83 63.85 14.60
N THR A 103 38.12 63.88 15.88
CA THR A 103 38.54 62.69 16.64
C THR A 103 37.74 62.52 17.92
N SER A 104 37.53 61.27 18.32
CA SER A 104 36.93 60.82 19.57
C SER A 104 38.01 60.16 20.42
N SER A 105 38.00 60.41 21.73
CA SER A 105 38.91 59.75 22.67
C SER A 105 38.72 58.22 22.75
N LEU A 106 37.57 57.70 22.28
CA LEU A 106 37.26 56.26 22.30
C LEU A 106 37.32 55.64 20.90
N ASP A 107 36.92 56.37 19.85
CA ASP A 107 36.76 55.81 18.48
C ASP A 107 37.82 56.27 17.48
N GLY A 108 38.78 57.12 17.91
CA GLY A 108 39.78 57.67 17.01
C GLY A 108 39.18 58.65 16.01
N ALA A 109 39.54 58.56 14.72
CA ALA A 109 39.04 59.49 13.71
C ALA A 109 37.56 59.20 13.39
N ILE A 110 36.69 60.20 13.55
CA ILE A 110 35.23 60.06 13.40
C ILE A 110 34.67 60.82 12.20
N GLY A 111 35.42 61.74 11.59
CA GLY A 111 34.98 62.48 10.42
C GLY A 111 35.93 63.59 9.99
N THR A 112 35.61 64.25 8.88
CA THR A 112 36.32 65.43 8.36
C THR A 112 35.35 66.48 7.84
N GLY A 113 35.78 67.73 7.73
CA GLY A 113 34.98 68.83 7.19
C GLY A 113 34.16 69.59 8.23
N ALA A 114 33.37 70.55 7.76
CA ALA A 114 32.60 71.46 8.62
C ALA A 114 31.37 70.80 9.26
N SER A 115 30.86 69.70 8.69
CA SER A 115 29.74 68.96 9.26
C SER A 115 29.67 67.50 8.80
N PHE A 116 29.26 66.60 9.69
CA PHE A 116 28.93 65.20 9.37
C PHE A 116 28.00 64.61 10.47
N SER A 117 27.46 63.41 10.23
CA SER A 117 26.70 62.66 11.24
C SER A 117 27.32 61.29 11.47
N LYS A 118 27.22 60.77 12.70
CA LYS A 118 27.72 59.44 13.08
C LYS A 118 26.77 58.80 14.09
N ASN A 119 26.45 57.51 13.94
CA ASN A 119 25.51 56.77 14.79
C ASN A 119 26.13 55.52 15.43
N ASP A 120 27.42 55.30 15.29
CA ASP A 120 28.17 54.13 15.74
C ASP A 120 29.35 54.54 16.66
N LEU A 121 29.11 55.53 17.53
CA LEU A 121 30.06 55.90 18.59
C LEU A 121 30.00 54.85 19.70
N SER A 122 31.15 54.39 20.21
CA SER A 122 31.21 53.44 21.33
C SER A 122 30.57 53.99 22.61
N MET A 123 30.14 53.13 23.54
CA MET A 123 29.60 53.59 24.81
C MET A 123 30.62 54.33 25.68
N GLY A 124 30.18 55.37 26.39
CA GLY A 124 30.96 56.07 27.40
C GLY A 124 31.12 57.57 27.16
N VAL A 125 32.04 58.19 27.89
CA VAL A 125 32.32 59.63 27.78
C VAL A 125 33.37 59.86 26.71
N HIS A 126 33.00 60.57 25.65
CA HIS A 126 33.90 60.98 24.57
C HIS A 126 34.39 62.40 24.80
N THR A 127 35.69 62.60 24.64
CA THR A 127 36.23 63.92 24.30
C THR A 127 36.33 64.01 22.80
N ILE A 128 35.51 64.87 22.19
CA ILE A 128 35.50 65.11 20.75
C ILE A 128 36.40 66.30 20.47
N VAL A 129 37.37 66.12 19.59
CA VAL A 129 38.33 67.16 19.19
C VAL A 129 38.22 67.42 17.70
N LEU A 130 37.92 68.68 17.35
CA LEU A 130 38.08 69.21 16.00
C LEU A 130 39.47 69.84 15.90
N ALA A 131 40.36 69.23 15.12
CA ALA A 131 41.65 69.79 14.75
C ALA A 131 41.57 70.49 13.39
N ALA A 132 42.04 71.73 13.33
CA ALA A 132 42.17 72.52 12.12
C ALA A 132 43.64 72.71 11.77
N THR A 133 44.03 72.48 10.51
CA THR A 133 45.40 72.70 10.00
C THR A 133 45.36 73.68 8.84
N ASP A 134 46.12 74.77 8.91
CA ASP A 134 46.24 75.74 7.83
C ASP A 134 47.15 75.22 6.68
N SER A 135 47.30 76.00 5.61
CA SER A 135 48.06 75.59 4.42
C SER A 135 49.58 75.56 4.64
N ASP A 136 50.07 76.29 5.65
CA ASP A 136 51.47 76.38 6.08
C ASP A 136 51.81 75.38 7.21
N GLY A 137 50.83 74.62 7.68
CA GLY A 137 50.95 73.51 8.62
C GLY A 137 50.78 73.85 10.11
N ALA A 138 50.38 75.07 10.50
CA ALA A 138 50.04 75.33 11.90
C ALA A 138 48.62 74.82 12.23
N THR A 139 48.43 74.47 13.50
CA THR A 139 47.27 73.71 13.95
C THR A 139 46.59 74.34 15.16
N SER A 140 45.26 74.25 15.22
CA SER A 140 44.49 74.52 16.44
C SER A 140 43.41 73.48 16.68
N THR A 141 42.88 73.47 17.90
CA THR A 141 41.86 72.49 18.30
C THR A 141 40.72 73.15 19.07
N ALA A 142 39.50 72.68 18.84
CA ALA A 142 38.37 72.87 19.72
C ALA A 142 37.92 71.51 20.27
N SER A 143 37.46 71.48 21.52
CA SER A 143 37.01 70.23 22.15
C SER A 143 35.70 70.39 22.88
N ILE A 144 34.86 69.35 22.81
CA ILE A 144 33.67 69.17 23.64
C ILE A 144 33.70 67.78 24.28
N GLN A 145 32.88 67.58 25.31
CA GLN A 145 32.53 66.25 25.79
C GLN A 145 31.11 65.88 25.36
N LEU A 146 30.88 64.62 25.04
CA LEU A 146 29.55 64.02 24.96
C LEU A 146 29.58 62.65 25.63
N THR A 147 28.43 62.17 26.09
CA THR A 147 28.32 60.82 26.67
C THR A 147 27.35 60.00 25.84
N ILE A 148 27.79 58.81 25.41
CA ILE A 148 26.93 57.79 24.84
C ILE A 148 26.53 56.84 25.97
N VAL A 149 25.23 56.74 26.24
CA VAL A 149 24.68 55.87 27.29
C VAL A 149 23.92 54.69 26.66
N LEU A 150 23.99 53.54 27.31
CA LEU A 150 23.18 52.38 26.97
C LEU A 150 21.74 52.63 27.43
N VAL A 151 20.77 52.45 26.53
CA VAL A 151 19.36 52.29 26.91
C VAL A 151 19.16 50.82 27.27
N PRO A 152 18.62 50.48 28.46
CA PRO A 152 18.22 49.11 28.74
C PRO A 152 17.20 48.66 27.70
N ASN A 153 17.46 47.53 27.03
CA ASN A 153 16.51 46.95 26.09
C ASN A 153 15.25 46.48 26.82
N ASP A 154 14.08 46.98 26.42
CA ASP A 154 12.80 46.49 26.90
C ASP A 154 12.35 45.26 26.08
N ALA A 155 11.42 44.46 26.61
CA ALA A 155 10.85 43.36 25.84
C ALA A 155 9.64 43.85 25.02
N PRO A 156 9.39 43.29 23.83
CA PRO A 156 8.27 43.71 22.99
C PRO A 156 6.90 43.54 23.66
N ALA A 157 6.00 44.51 23.46
CA ALA A 157 4.60 44.37 23.86
C ALA A 157 3.81 43.59 22.80
N VAL A 158 3.31 42.40 23.15
CA VAL A 158 2.63 41.47 22.23
C VAL A 158 1.13 41.47 22.47
N THR A 159 0.33 41.31 21.41
CA THR A 159 -1.13 41.17 21.49
C THR A 159 -1.65 40.21 20.44
N ILE A 160 -2.43 39.21 20.86
CA ILE A 160 -3.23 38.33 20.02
C ILE A 160 -4.61 38.95 19.84
N THR A 161 -5.05 39.09 18.60
CA THR A 161 -6.34 39.70 18.22
C THR A 161 -7.35 38.68 17.69
N ALA A 162 -6.88 37.58 17.13
CA ALA A 162 -7.69 36.42 16.78
C ALA A 162 -6.85 35.13 16.89
N PRO A 163 -7.48 33.99 17.21
CA PRO A 163 -8.88 33.86 17.65
C PRO A 163 -9.11 34.51 19.02
N THR A 164 -10.37 34.67 19.43
CA THR A 164 -10.70 35.21 20.76
C THR A 164 -10.37 34.20 21.85
N ASP A 165 -9.84 34.68 22.98
CA ASP A 165 -9.61 33.84 24.17
C ASP A 165 -10.90 33.13 24.63
N GLY A 166 -10.77 31.83 24.92
CA GLY A 166 -11.89 30.93 25.20
C GLY A 166 -12.72 30.54 23.99
N GLY A 167 -12.31 30.91 22.77
CA GLY A 167 -12.99 30.55 21.53
C GLY A 167 -12.94 29.05 21.23
N SER A 168 -13.75 28.62 20.24
CA SER A 168 -13.75 27.24 19.79
C SER A 168 -14.00 27.09 18.29
N ALA A 169 -13.46 26.02 17.70
CA ALA A 169 -13.78 25.56 16.36
C ALA A 169 -14.10 24.07 16.34
N ILE A 170 -14.68 23.59 15.23
CA ILE A 170 -14.74 22.15 14.95
C ILE A 170 -13.40 21.71 14.35
N GLY A 171 -13.02 20.45 14.55
CA GLY A 171 -11.84 19.89 13.90
C GLY A 171 -11.89 20.03 12.36
N GLY A 172 -10.71 20.18 11.75
CA GLY A 172 -10.55 20.46 10.31
C GLY A 172 -10.95 21.87 9.85
N ALA A 173 -11.59 22.69 10.70
CA ALA A 173 -11.93 24.05 10.34
C ALA A 173 -10.69 24.95 10.23
N SER A 174 -10.65 25.83 9.23
CA SER A 174 -9.58 26.81 9.08
C SER A 174 -9.68 27.89 10.17
N VAL A 175 -8.75 27.85 11.13
CA VAL A 175 -8.61 28.86 12.18
C VAL A 175 -7.60 29.91 11.72
N THR A 176 -7.96 31.19 11.85
CA THR A 176 -7.06 32.31 11.52
C THR A 176 -6.54 32.94 12.80
N PHE A 177 -5.21 33.06 12.87
CA PHE A 177 -4.49 33.69 13.96
C PHE A 177 -3.98 35.05 13.50
N THR A 178 -4.25 36.09 14.28
CA THR A 178 -3.75 37.44 14.01
C THR A 178 -3.22 38.08 15.28
N GLY A 179 -2.08 38.75 15.18
CA GLY A 179 -1.42 39.39 16.31
C GLY A 179 -0.45 40.47 15.87
N SER A 180 -0.01 41.26 16.85
CA SER A 180 0.93 42.36 16.66
C SER A 180 1.92 42.41 17.81
N ALA A 181 3.13 42.88 17.53
CA ALA A 181 4.09 43.25 18.57
C ALA A 181 4.69 44.62 18.26
N LEU A 182 4.87 45.41 19.31
CA LEU A 182 5.49 46.72 19.24
C LEU A 182 6.56 46.81 20.31
N ASP A 183 7.75 47.20 19.89
CA ASP A 183 8.89 47.42 20.77
C ASP A 183 9.24 48.93 20.79
N PRO A 184 9.60 49.54 21.94
CA PRO A 184 9.94 50.95 22.00
C PRO A 184 11.21 51.32 21.23
N GLU A 185 12.20 50.41 21.17
CA GLU A 185 13.50 50.61 20.53
C GLU A 185 13.46 50.20 19.05
N ASP A 186 12.81 49.08 18.72
CA ASP A 186 12.76 48.51 17.37
C ASP A 186 11.52 48.91 16.55
N GLY A 187 10.47 49.40 17.20
CA GLY A 187 9.18 49.63 16.58
C GLY A 187 8.43 48.32 16.27
N PRO A 188 7.66 48.23 15.17
CA PRO A 188 6.80 47.08 14.91
C PRO A 188 7.60 45.84 14.46
N ILE A 189 7.50 44.76 15.24
CA ILE A 189 8.14 43.47 14.93
C ILE A 189 7.25 42.67 13.97
N THR A 190 7.84 42.11 12.92
CA THR A 190 7.11 41.38 11.86
C THR A 190 7.86 40.13 11.40
N GLY A 191 7.21 39.32 10.56
CA GLY A 191 7.83 38.16 9.92
C GLY A 191 8.20 37.05 10.90
N ALA A 192 9.38 36.46 10.72
CA ALA A 192 9.82 35.27 11.46
C ALA A 192 10.14 35.55 12.95
N ALA A 193 10.28 36.81 13.35
CA ALA A 193 10.46 37.22 14.74
C ALA A 193 9.16 37.09 15.56
N LEU A 194 8.01 36.89 14.89
CA LEU A 194 6.74 36.51 15.51
C LEU A 194 6.51 35.01 15.33
N VAL A 195 6.52 34.25 16.43
CA VAL A 195 6.35 32.79 16.43
C VAL A 195 5.11 32.42 17.22
N TRP A 196 4.25 31.61 16.61
CA TRP A 196 3.04 31.07 17.24
C TRP A 196 3.25 29.63 17.65
N SER A 197 2.84 29.29 18.87
CA SER A 197 2.92 27.93 19.38
C SER A 197 1.65 27.50 20.10
N SER A 198 1.43 26.19 20.14
CA SER A 198 0.41 25.49 20.89
C SER A 198 1.05 24.49 21.84
N ASN A 199 0.47 24.30 23.02
CA ASN A 199 0.89 23.24 23.94
C ASN A 199 0.62 21.82 23.41
N LEU A 200 -0.26 21.65 22.41
CA LEU A 200 -0.57 20.36 21.80
C LEU A 200 0.20 20.15 20.49
N ASP A 201 0.22 21.16 19.60
CA ASP A 201 0.80 21.03 18.25
C ASP A 201 2.22 21.58 18.09
N GLY A 202 2.79 22.19 19.13
CA GLY A 202 4.10 22.84 19.05
C GLY A 202 4.05 24.11 18.20
N SER A 203 4.97 24.28 17.24
CA SER A 203 5.02 25.48 16.40
C SER A 203 3.94 25.43 15.31
N ILE A 204 3.01 26.39 15.34
CA ILE A 204 1.83 26.40 14.45
C ILE A 204 1.90 27.47 13.35
N GLY A 205 2.78 28.46 13.46
CA GLY A 205 2.92 29.50 12.44
C GLY A 205 3.88 30.63 12.81
N THR A 206 4.06 31.58 11.88
CA THR A 206 4.89 32.79 12.08
C THR A 206 4.23 34.02 11.47
N GLY A 207 4.64 35.21 11.91
CA GLY A 207 4.19 36.48 11.37
C GLY A 207 2.95 37.05 12.07
N THR A 208 2.46 38.18 11.57
CA THR A 208 1.31 38.91 12.14
C THR A 208 -0.03 38.24 11.83
N SER A 209 -0.08 37.33 10.85
CA SER A 209 -1.29 36.61 10.46
C SER A 209 -0.94 35.30 9.76
N PHE A 210 -1.65 34.23 10.11
CA PHE A 210 -1.66 32.96 9.36
C PHE A 210 -2.96 32.19 9.63
N SER A 211 -3.23 31.15 8.84
CA SER A 211 -4.36 30.24 9.06
C SER A 211 -3.91 28.79 8.98
N THR A 212 -4.55 27.90 9.76
CA THR A 212 -4.32 26.45 9.73
C THR A 212 -5.62 25.67 9.94
N THR A 213 -5.70 24.47 9.37
CA THR A 213 -6.79 23.49 9.58
C THR A 213 -6.35 22.30 10.44
N SER A 214 -5.07 22.23 10.82
CA SER A 214 -4.43 21.03 11.36
C SER A 214 -4.18 21.10 12.87
N LEU A 215 -5.06 21.77 13.62
CA LEU A 215 -4.96 21.80 15.08
C LEU A 215 -5.57 20.51 15.64
N SER A 216 -4.82 19.81 16.51
CA SER A 216 -5.27 18.60 17.22
C SER A 216 -6.58 18.83 17.99
N GLY A 217 -7.37 17.80 18.23
CA GLY A 217 -8.51 17.88 19.14
C GLY A 217 -8.12 18.26 20.58
N GLY A 218 -8.87 19.19 21.19
CA GLY A 218 -8.69 19.54 22.61
C GLY A 218 -8.58 21.03 22.89
N THR A 219 -8.18 21.37 24.12
CA THR A 219 -7.98 22.77 24.54
C THR A 219 -6.51 23.16 24.42
N HIS A 220 -6.23 24.07 23.48
CA HIS A 220 -4.91 24.62 23.25
C HIS A 220 -4.69 25.87 24.11
N THR A 221 -3.47 26.00 24.63
CA THR A 221 -2.86 27.24 25.09
C THR A 221 -2.00 27.75 23.94
N ILE A 222 -2.45 28.81 23.28
CA ILE A 222 -1.77 29.41 22.13
C ILE A 222 -0.92 30.57 22.62
N VAL A 223 0.37 30.55 22.29
CA VAL A 223 1.34 31.57 22.69
C VAL A 223 1.90 32.22 21.43
N LEU A 224 1.78 33.54 21.32
CA LEU A 224 2.52 34.36 20.36
C LEU A 224 3.74 34.92 21.08
N THR A 225 4.94 34.62 20.55
CA THR A 225 6.21 35.16 21.04
C THR A 225 6.78 36.13 20.01
N ALA A 226 7.18 37.32 20.45
CA ALA A 226 7.92 38.28 19.64
C ALA A 226 9.34 38.39 20.19
N THR A 227 10.36 38.40 19.33
CA THR A 227 11.76 38.59 19.70
C THR A 227 12.31 39.84 19.02
N ASP A 228 12.90 40.75 19.79
CA ASP A 228 13.52 41.98 19.29
C ASP A 228 14.92 41.71 18.69
N SER A 229 15.60 42.77 18.22
CA SER A 229 16.90 42.69 17.57
C SER A 229 18.06 42.33 18.54
N GLU A 230 17.84 42.56 19.83
CA GLU A 230 18.73 42.29 20.96
C GLU A 230 18.42 40.95 21.67
N ALA A 231 17.48 40.18 21.11
CA ALA A 231 17.01 38.89 21.57
C ALA A 231 16.23 38.86 22.89
N ALA A 232 15.66 39.98 23.37
CA ALA A 232 14.63 39.93 24.40
C ALA A 232 13.27 39.53 23.79
N ALA A 233 12.43 38.89 24.61
CA ALA A 233 11.21 38.25 24.14
C ALA A 233 9.99 38.68 24.94
N GLY A 234 8.93 39.07 24.23
CA GLY A 234 7.60 39.32 24.76
C GLY A 234 6.62 38.23 24.33
N THR A 235 5.59 37.99 25.13
CA THR A 235 4.58 36.97 24.80
C THR A 235 3.16 37.42 25.13
N ASP A 236 2.19 36.94 24.36
CA ASP A 236 0.77 36.95 24.73
C ASP A 236 0.19 35.54 24.59
N THR A 237 -0.84 35.23 25.38
CA THR A 237 -1.38 33.86 25.50
C THR A 237 -2.90 33.88 25.53
N ILE A 238 -3.51 32.96 24.77
CA ILE A 238 -4.95 32.70 24.79
C ILE A 238 -5.23 31.21 24.96
N THR A 239 -6.44 30.88 25.38
CA THR A 239 -7.01 29.53 25.32
C THR A 239 -7.93 29.40 24.11
N PHE A 240 -7.86 28.28 23.39
CA PHE A 240 -8.70 28.01 22.22
C PHE A 240 -9.01 26.51 22.14
N SER A 241 -10.27 26.12 21.92
CA SER A 241 -10.66 24.70 21.92
C SER A 241 -11.08 24.18 20.55
N ILE A 242 -10.52 23.06 20.13
CA ILE A 242 -10.97 22.27 18.97
C ILE A 242 -11.90 21.17 19.48
N THR A 243 -13.15 21.21 19.05
CA THR A 243 -14.21 20.29 19.46
C THR A 243 -14.63 19.41 18.29
N GLY A 244 -15.11 18.20 18.59
CA GLY A 244 -15.55 17.28 17.53
C GLY A 244 -14.42 16.76 16.65
N ALA A 245 -13.19 16.68 17.17
CA ALA A 245 -12.14 15.86 16.57
C ALA A 245 -12.67 14.43 16.45
N GLY A 246 -12.84 13.98 15.21
CA GLY A 246 -13.55 12.76 14.90
C GLY A 246 -12.66 11.56 15.12
N THR A 247 -13.25 10.37 15.25
CA THR A 247 -12.48 9.16 14.92
C THR A 247 -12.37 9.07 13.40
N PRO A 248 -11.27 8.54 12.83
CA PRO A 248 -11.13 8.36 11.39
C PRO A 248 -12.31 7.62 10.76
N VAL A 249 -12.65 7.96 9.52
CA VAL A 249 -13.61 7.20 8.71
C VAL A 249 -12.84 6.24 7.81
N VAL A 250 -13.11 4.93 7.97
CA VAL A 250 -12.45 3.86 7.21
C VAL A 250 -13.44 2.96 6.50
N ALA A 251 -13.09 2.52 5.30
CA ALA A 251 -13.83 1.49 4.58
C ALA A 251 -12.91 0.65 3.71
N ILE A 252 -13.00 -0.67 3.85
CA ILE A 252 -12.35 -1.61 2.94
C ILE A 252 -13.11 -1.59 1.61
N THR A 253 -12.41 -1.32 0.51
CA THR A 253 -12.98 -1.27 -0.85
C THR A 253 -12.65 -2.51 -1.67
N SER A 254 -11.61 -3.26 -1.30
CA SER A 254 -11.30 -4.59 -1.82
C SER A 254 -10.42 -5.36 -0.83
N PRO A 255 -10.62 -6.68 -0.69
CA PRO A 255 -11.77 -7.43 -1.18
C PRO A 255 -13.06 -6.99 -0.44
N THR A 256 -14.22 -7.12 -1.06
CA THR A 256 -15.53 -6.85 -0.41
C THR A 256 -16.23 -8.17 -0.13
N ASN A 257 -16.90 -8.31 1.02
CA ASN A 257 -17.75 -9.49 1.24
C ASN A 257 -18.78 -9.57 0.10
N GLN A 258 -19.07 -10.78 -0.38
CA GLN A 258 -20.05 -10.96 -1.45
C GLN A 258 -21.42 -10.41 -1.02
N GLY A 259 -22.30 -10.03 -1.97
CA GLY A 259 -23.58 -9.38 -1.67
C GLY A 259 -24.54 -10.17 -0.75
N ASN A 260 -24.23 -11.43 -0.46
CA ASN A 260 -24.91 -12.32 0.48
C ASN A 260 -24.17 -12.50 1.83
N GLY A 261 -23.08 -11.76 2.07
CA GLY A 261 -22.22 -11.91 3.25
C GLY A 261 -21.21 -13.05 3.16
N ALA A 262 -21.09 -13.74 2.02
CA ALA A 262 -20.12 -14.83 1.87
C ALA A 262 -18.68 -14.29 1.83
N PRO A 263 -17.70 -15.02 2.43
CA PRO A 263 -16.29 -14.66 2.39
C PRO A 263 -15.73 -14.66 0.97
N ASN A 264 -14.65 -13.90 0.76
CA ASN A 264 -13.84 -14.04 -0.45
C ASN A 264 -13.01 -15.31 -0.36
N THR A 265 -12.91 -16.08 -1.44
CA THR A 265 -12.06 -17.28 -1.47
C THR A 265 -10.85 -17.00 -2.36
N VAL A 266 -9.65 -17.30 -1.86
CA VAL A 266 -8.37 -17.19 -2.56
C VAL A 266 -7.56 -18.46 -2.30
N PHE A 267 -6.56 -18.74 -3.13
CA PHE A 267 -5.64 -19.85 -2.91
C PHE A 267 -4.35 -19.35 -2.23
N GLU A 268 -3.73 -20.19 -1.41
CA GLU A 268 -2.43 -19.92 -0.81
C GLU A 268 -1.40 -19.60 -1.92
N GLY A 269 -0.56 -18.59 -1.71
CA GLY A 269 0.38 -18.12 -2.73
C GLY A 269 -0.24 -17.20 -3.80
N ALA A 270 -1.56 -17.07 -3.89
CA ALA A 270 -2.19 -16.11 -4.79
C ALA A 270 -2.02 -14.68 -4.27
N GLY A 271 -1.70 -13.74 -5.16
CA GLY A 271 -1.59 -12.32 -4.82
C GLY A 271 -2.96 -11.70 -4.55
N VAL A 272 -3.26 -11.38 -3.29
CA VAL A 272 -4.50 -10.70 -2.87
C VAL A 272 -4.25 -9.20 -2.80
N THR A 273 -5.04 -8.42 -3.53
CA THR A 273 -4.98 -6.95 -3.48
C THR A 273 -5.98 -6.43 -2.45
N PHE A 274 -5.46 -5.76 -1.43
CA PHE A 274 -6.26 -5.05 -0.43
C PHE A 274 -6.26 -3.55 -0.74
N THR A 275 -7.44 -2.96 -0.80
CA THR A 275 -7.62 -1.52 -0.97
C THR A 275 -8.64 -0.97 0.03
N ALA A 276 -8.45 0.27 0.45
CA ALA A 276 -9.35 0.94 1.38
C ALA A 276 -9.35 2.47 1.20
N THR A 277 -10.34 3.11 1.80
CA THR A 277 -10.35 4.55 2.09
C THR A 277 -10.15 4.76 3.58
N ALA A 278 -9.28 5.71 3.94
CA ALA A 278 -9.07 6.15 5.31
C ALA A 278 -8.92 7.68 5.31
N THR A 279 -9.86 8.38 5.93
CA THR A 279 -9.86 9.84 6.00
C THR A 279 -10.28 10.30 7.37
N ASP A 280 -9.59 11.30 7.87
CA ASP A 280 -9.97 12.02 9.06
C ASP A 280 -10.29 13.49 8.72
N LEU A 281 -11.11 14.15 9.54
CA LEU A 281 -11.56 15.52 9.29
C LEU A 281 -10.42 16.54 9.54
N GLU A 282 -9.55 16.27 10.51
CA GLU A 282 -8.44 17.12 10.93
C GLU A 282 -7.18 16.85 10.09
N ASP A 283 -6.86 15.56 9.87
CA ASP A 283 -5.64 15.15 9.16
C ASP A 283 -5.83 14.98 7.64
N GLY A 284 -7.08 14.91 7.18
CA GLY A 284 -7.38 14.55 5.80
C GLY A 284 -7.09 13.07 5.50
N PRO A 285 -6.57 12.72 4.31
CA PRO A 285 -6.31 11.32 3.95
C PRO A 285 -5.18 10.69 4.79
N LEU A 286 -5.50 9.59 5.48
CA LEU A 286 -4.52 8.81 6.24
C LEU A 286 -3.78 7.84 5.32
N THR A 287 -2.46 7.72 5.48
CA THR A 287 -1.61 6.91 4.58
C THR A 287 -0.44 6.24 5.30
N GLY A 288 0.16 5.24 4.65
CA GLY A 288 1.36 4.58 5.16
C GLY A 288 1.13 3.89 6.50
N ALA A 289 1.99 4.19 7.49
CA ALA A 289 2.01 3.52 8.78
C ALA A 289 0.78 3.82 9.68
N SER A 290 0.02 4.89 9.39
CA SER A 290 -1.22 5.17 10.11
C SER A 290 -2.39 4.30 9.67
N VAL A 291 -2.20 3.49 8.62
CA VAL A 291 -3.20 2.55 8.09
C VAL A 291 -2.58 1.16 8.11
N VAL A 292 -3.03 0.29 9.02
CA VAL A 292 -2.44 -1.03 9.28
C VAL A 292 -3.45 -2.13 9.01
N TRP A 293 -3.00 -3.18 8.33
CA TRP A 293 -3.79 -4.38 8.05
C TRP A 293 -3.28 -5.56 8.87
N THR A 294 -4.19 -6.24 9.54
CA THR A 294 -3.89 -7.42 10.37
C THR A 294 -4.82 -8.57 10.03
N SER A 295 -4.30 -9.79 10.03
CA SER A 295 -5.04 -11.04 10.00
C SER A 295 -5.00 -11.68 11.39
N ASN A 296 -6.11 -12.30 11.80
CA ASN A 296 -6.14 -13.14 13.00
C ASN A 296 -5.24 -14.40 12.90
N VAL A 297 -4.82 -14.78 11.69
CA VAL A 297 -3.95 -15.94 11.44
C VAL A 297 -2.49 -15.48 11.28
N ASP A 298 -2.25 -14.49 10.42
CA ASP A 298 -0.88 -14.13 9.99
C ASP A 298 -0.29 -12.90 10.70
N GLY A 299 -1.06 -12.25 11.58
CA GLY A 299 -0.63 -11.01 12.23
C GLY A 299 -0.65 -9.82 11.25
N GLN A 300 0.34 -8.93 11.30
CA GLN A 300 0.36 -7.77 10.41
C GLN A 300 0.73 -8.18 8.98
N ILE A 301 -0.17 -7.92 8.04
CA ILE A 301 -0.03 -8.34 6.63
C ILE A 301 0.29 -7.18 5.68
N GLY A 302 0.10 -5.93 6.11
CA GLY A 302 0.36 -4.76 5.26
C GLY A 302 0.14 -3.41 5.93
N THR A 303 0.47 -2.35 5.21
CA THR A 303 0.26 -0.95 5.59
C THR A 303 -0.17 -0.11 4.38
N GLY A 304 -0.85 1.02 4.62
CA GLY A 304 -1.32 1.93 3.59
C GLY A 304 -2.73 1.60 3.06
N THR A 305 -3.23 2.46 2.18
CA THR A 305 -4.58 2.33 1.59
C THR A 305 -4.66 1.33 0.44
N SER A 306 -3.51 0.82 -0.03
CA SER A 306 -3.45 -0.25 -1.02
C SER A 306 -2.16 -1.05 -0.86
N PHE A 307 -2.26 -2.37 -0.85
CA PHE A 307 -1.10 -3.27 -0.93
C PHE A 307 -1.51 -4.63 -1.51
N VAL A 308 -0.53 -5.43 -1.92
CA VAL A 308 -0.71 -6.81 -2.39
C VAL A 308 0.08 -7.74 -1.48
N THR A 309 -0.53 -8.84 -1.04
CA THR A 309 0.17 -9.92 -0.32
C THR A 309 -0.17 -11.28 -0.91
N SER A 310 0.81 -12.17 -0.97
CA SER A 310 0.66 -13.57 -1.39
C SER A 310 1.06 -14.55 -0.28
N SER A 311 1.20 -14.06 0.95
CA SER A 311 1.75 -14.82 2.08
C SER A 311 0.71 -15.12 3.16
N LEU A 312 -0.57 -15.16 2.79
CA LEU A 312 -1.62 -15.59 3.72
C LEU A 312 -1.57 -17.12 3.83
N ASN A 313 -1.48 -17.66 5.04
CA ASN A 313 -1.50 -19.10 5.26
C ASN A 313 -2.92 -19.67 5.02
N GLU A 314 -3.06 -20.99 4.86
CA GLU A 314 -4.37 -21.63 4.75
C GLU A 314 -5.29 -21.33 5.96
N GLY A 315 -6.58 -21.09 5.70
CA GLY A 315 -7.60 -20.99 6.73
C GLY A 315 -8.59 -19.84 6.50
N MET A 316 -9.37 -19.53 7.55
CA MET A 316 -10.32 -18.42 7.54
C MET A 316 -9.71 -17.21 8.25
N HIS A 317 -9.54 -16.12 7.49
CA HIS A 317 -8.97 -14.86 7.93
C HIS A 317 -10.07 -13.83 8.13
N THR A 318 -10.15 -13.30 9.35
CA THR A 318 -10.74 -12.00 9.63
C THR A 318 -9.65 -10.96 9.46
N VAL A 319 -9.65 -10.30 8.32
CA VAL A 319 -8.70 -9.22 8.03
C VAL A 319 -9.27 -7.92 8.59
N THR A 320 -8.52 -7.28 9.47
CA THR A 320 -8.86 -6.03 10.15
C THR A 320 -7.96 -4.90 9.65
N LEU A 321 -8.58 -3.90 9.05
CA LEU A 321 -8.00 -2.60 8.76
C LEU A 321 -8.14 -1.70 9.99
N THR A 322 -7.04 -1.11 10.44
CA THR A 322 -7.01 -0.07 11.49
C THR A 322 -6.46 1.21 10.89
N ALA A 323 -7.17 2.33 11.00
CA ALA A 323 -6.58 3.65 10.75
C ALA A 323 -6.54 4.47 12.04
N THR A 324 -5.41 5.13 12.27
CA THR A 324 -5.15 5.95 13.46
C THR A 324 -4.78 7.37 13.03
N ASP A 325 -5.44 8.38 13.59
CA ASP A 325 -5.13 9.79 13.33
C ASP A 325 -3.91 10.28 14.13
N SER A 326 -3.52 11.55 13.95
CA SER A 326 -2.43 12.18 14.70
C SER A 326 -2.74 12.36 16.19
N ASP A 327 -4.03 12.37 16.55
CA ASP A 327 -4.57 12.43 17.92
C ASP A 327 -4.65 11.06 18.62
N LEU A 328 -4.20 9.99 17.95
CA LEU A 328 -4.23 8.59 18.40
C LEU A 328 -5.63 7.97 18.52
N ASN A 329 -6.67 8.58 17.95
CA ASN A 329 -7.96 7.91 17.80
C ASN A 329 -7.89 6.90 16.66
N ALA A 330 -8.58 5.76 16.82
CA ALA A 330 -8.53 4.68 15.84
C ALA A 330 -9.92 4.15 15.49
N THR A 331 -10.11 3.83 14.22
CA THR A 331 -11.31 3.15 13.70
C THR A 331 -10.92 1.90 12.94
N LEU A 332 -11.78 0.89 13.02
CA LEU A 332 -11.57 -0.43 12.43
C LEU A 332 -12.59 -0.73 11.33
N SER A 333 -12.17 -1.49 10.33
CA SER A 333 -13.04 -2.13 9.33
C SER A 333 -12.57 -3.57 9.10
N THR A 334 -13.49 -4.49 8.81
CA THR A 334 -13.16 -5.92 8.70
C THR A 334 -13.72 -6.56 7.44
N VAL A 335 -12.98 -7.52 6.87
CA VAL A 335 -13.42 -8.39 5.77
C VAL A 335 -13.05 -9.85 6.05
N LEU A 336 -13.88 -10.78 5.57
CA LEU A 336 -13.60 -12.21 5.66
C LEU A 336 -12.95 -12.72 4.36
N VAL A 337 -11.85 -13.44 4.51
CA VAL A 337 -11.12 -14.10 3.43
C VAL A 337 -10.87 -15.56 3.82
N ILE A 338 -11.27 -16.50 2.98
CA ILE A 338 -10.92 -17.92 3.09
C ILE A 338 -9.74 -18.16 2.15
N VAL A 339 -8.63 -18.60 2.72
CA VAL A 339 -7.44 -19.05 1.98
C VAL A 339 -7.50 -20.58 1.92
N LYS A 340 -7.69 -21.10 0.71
CA LYS A 340 -7.60 -22.53 0.40
C LYS A 340 -6.13 -22.92 0.20
N PRO A 341 -5.78 -24.22 0.27
CA PRO A 341 -4.45 -24.69 -0.10
C PRO A 341 -4.02 -24.15 -1.47
N ALA A 342 -2.73 -24.01 -1.71
CA ALA A 342 -2.23 -23.61 -3.02
C ALA A 342 -2.80 -24.56 -4.09
N ASP A 343 -3.39 -23.99 -5.15
CA ASP A 343 -3.71 -24.69 -6.38
C ASP A 343 -2.43 -25.43 -6.84
N ALA A 344 -2.47 -26.75 -6.75
CA ALA A 344 -1.33 -27.58 -7.09
C ALA A 344 -1.39 -27.83 -8.60
N ALA A 345 -0.31 -27.58 -9.33
CA ALA A 345 -0.31 -27.93 -10.75
C ALA A 345 -0.52 -29.45 -10.93
N GLY A 346 -1.56 -29.86 -11.66
CA GLY A 346 -1.86 -31.27 -11.98
C GLY A 346 -3.29 -31.67 -11.62
N PHE A 347 -3.60 -32.97 -11.60
CA PHE A 347 -4.90 -33.48 -11.16
C PHE A 347 -4.89 -33.83 -9.66
N GLN A 348 -5.89 -33.42 -8.88
CA GLN A 348 -6.00 -33.73 -7.45
C GLN A 348 -7.30 -34.42 -7.03
N ILE A 349 -7.14 -35.34 -6.09
CA ILE A 349 -8.25 -36.04 -5.45
C ILE A 349 -8.32 -35.62 -3.98
N GLN A 350 -9.47 -35.07 -3.60
CA GLN A 350 -9.78 -34.76 -2.20
C GLN A 350 -10.65 -35.86 -1.60
N ILE A 351 -10.07 -36.66 -0.71
CA ILE A 351 -10.81 -37.66 0.05
C ILE A 351 -11.52 -36.98 1.23
N ARG A 352 -12.81 -37.27 1.39
CA ARG A 352 -13.65 -36.81 2.50
C ARG A 352 -14.28 -38.00 3.18
N LEU A 353 -14.05 -38.16 4.47
CA LEU A 353 -14.69 -39.21 5.25
C LEU A 353 -16.15 -38.84 5.51
N ALA A 354 -17.06 -39.80 5.39
CA ALA A 354 -18.44 -39.63 5.81
C ALA A 354 -18.58 -39.53 7.34
N GLU A 355 -19.75 -39.08 7.81
CA GLU A 355 -19.98 -38.88 9.24
C GLU A 355 -19.82 -40.18 10.03
N GLY A 356 -19.01 -40.16 11.09
CA GLY A 356 -18.76 -41.31 11.95
C GLY A 356 -17.75 -42.33 11.42
N VAL A 357 -17.15 -42.08 10.25
CA VAL A 357 -16.08 -42.92 9.69
C VAL A 357 -14.72 -42.51 10.25
N SER A 358 -13.95 -43.49 10.72
CA SER A 358 -12.55 -43.31 11.12
C SER A 358 -11.70 -44.43 10.52
N LEU A 359 -10.61 -44.07 9.83
CA LEU A 359 -9.69 -45.04 9.26
C LEU A 359 -8.63 -45.45 10.27
N ASN A 360 -8.30 -46.74 10.29
CA ASN A 360 -7.08 -47.21 10.93
C ASN A 360 -5.85 -46.86 10.06
N ALA A 361 -4.64 -47.03 10.60
CA ALA A 361 -3.42 -46.65 9.90
C ALA A 361 -3.18 -47.40 8.57
N ALA A 362 -3.59 -48.67 8.47
CA ALA A 362 -3.44 -49.46 7.25
C ALA A 362 -4.44 -49.02 6.17
N GLN A 363 -5.69 -48.77 6.56
CA GLN A 363 -6.73 -48.23 5.69
C GLN A 363 -6.34 -46.84 5.17
N GLN A 364 -5.87 -45.95 6.06
CA GLN A 364 -5.40 -44.62 5.66
C GLN A 364 -4.25 -44.73 4.65
N ALA A 365 -3.24 -45.57 4.92
CA ALA A 365 -2.13 -45.77 4.00
C ALA A 365 -2.57 -46.34 2.65
N ALA A 366 -3.56 -47.24 2.62
CA ALA A 366 -4.10 -47.79 1.38
C ALA A 366 -4.88 -46.74 0.56
N VAL A 367 -5.67 -45.90 1.23
CA VAL A 367 -6.38 -44.76 0.60
C VAL A 367 -5.40 -43.75 0.04
N ASP A 368 -4.40 -43.35 0.82
CA ASP A 368 -3.39 -42.38 0.40
C ASP A 368 -2.56 -42.91 -0.79
N ALA A 369 -2.21 -44.20 -0.77
CA ALA A 369 -1.49 -44.84 -1.87
C ALA A 369 -2.34 -44.93 -3.14
N ALA A 370 -3.63 -45.26 -3.02
CA ALA A 370 -4.54 -45.30 -4.15
C ALA A 370 -4.73 -43.90 -4.75
N LYS A 371 -4.97 -42.90 -3.91
CA LYS A 371 -5.03 -41.49 -4.28
C LYS A 371 -3.79 -41.07 -5.07
N ALA A 372 -2.61 -41.27 -4.48
CA ALA A 372 -1.34 -40.87 -5.10
C ALA A 372 -1.12 -41.58 -6.45
N LYS A 373 -1.56 -42.83 -6.57
CA LYS A 373 -1.48 -43.58 -7.82
C LYS A 373 -2.37 -43.00 -8.91
N MET A 374 -3.60 -42.58 -8.57
CA MET A 374 -4.50 -41.92 -9.53
C MET A 374 -4.00 -40.53 -9.94
N GLU A 375 -3.49 -39.74 -8.99
CA GLU A 375 -2.91 -38.41 -9.26
C GLU A 375 -1.61 -38.50 -10.07
N ALA A 376 -0.86 -39.60 -9.96
CA ALA A 376 0.31 -39.84 -10.81
C ALA A 376 -0.09 -40.26 -12.23
N MET A 377 -1.11 -41.12 -12.37
CA MET A 377 -1.52 -41.61 -13.69
C MET A 377 -2.31 -40.56 -14.50
N ILE A 378 -2.98 -39.60 -13.84
CA ILE A 378 -3.69 -38.50 -14.48
C ILE A 378 -2.88 -37.22 -14.28
N THR A 379 -2.20 -36.77 -15.32
CA THR A 379 -1.24 -35.65 -15.22
C THR A 379 -1.81 -34.32 -15.68
N GLY A 380 -2.96 -34.33 -16.37
CA GLY A 380 -3.62 -33.12 -16.82
C GLY A 380 -4.61 -32.62 -15.78
N ASP A 381 -4.43 -31.36 -15.40
CA ASP A 381 -5.40 -30.58 -14.63
C ASP A 381 -6.77 -30.51 -15.34
N VAL A 382 -7.85 -30.58 -14.57
CA VAL A 382 -9.23 -30.54 -15.07
C VAL A 382 -9.96 -29.33 -14.51
N ALA A 383 -10.39 -28.45 -15.42
CA ALA A 383 -11.08 -27.19 -15.14
C ALA A 383 -11.93 -27.14 -13.86
N ASP A 384 -11.57 -26.22 -12.96
CA ASP A 384 -12.24 -26.00 -11.70
C ASP A 384 -13.71 -25.66 -11.88
N LEU A 385 -14.52 -26.11 -10.93
CA LEU A 385 -15.86 -25.60 -10.73
C LEU A 385 -15.85 -24.57 -9.58
N GLY A 386 -16.53 -23.45 -9.83
CA GLY A 386 -16.85 -22.48 -8.79
C GLY A 386 -17.74 -23.07 -7.68
N LEU A 387 -18.46 -22.23 -6.93
CA LEU A 387 -19.23 -22.69 -5.78
C LEU A 387 -20.26 -23.78 -6.15
N LEU A 388 -20.04 -25.00 -5.66
CA LEU A 388 -20.97 -26.12 -5.76
C LEU A 388 -21.67 -26.36 -4.42
N THR A 389 -23.00 -26.36 -4.43
CA THR A 389 -23.81 -26.65 -3.24
C THR A 389 -24.59 -27.95 -3.39
N ARG A 390 -24.39 -28.89 -2.46
CA ARG A 390 -25.08 -30.18 -2.39
C ARG A 390 -25.57 -30.46 -0.97
N ALA A 391 -26.78 -30.99 -0.86
CA ALA A 391 -27.32 -31.44 0.42
C ALA A 391 -26.58 -32.70 0.92
N ALA A 392 -26.59 -32.92 2.23
CA ALA A 392 -26.11 -34.17 2.82
C ALA A 392 -26.85 -35.38 2.22
N GLY A 393 -26.16 -36.51 2.08
CA GLY A 393 -26.70 -37.76 1.53
C GLY A 393 -26.99 -37.73 0.04
N SER A 394 -26.50 -36.73 -0.70
CA SER A 394 -26.78 -36.56 -2.13
C SER A 394 -25.78 -37.22 -3.08
N CYS A 395 -24.76 -37.90 -2.52
CA CYS A 395 -23.74 -38.66 -3.24
C CYS A 395 -23.35 -39.89 -2.43
N ALA A 396 -23.10 -41.03 -3.10
CA ALA A 396 -22.83 -42.33 -2.50
C ALA A 396 -23.93 -42.83 -1.56
N GLY A 397 -23.78 -42.66 -0.24
CA GLY A 397 -24.74 -43.06 0.79
C GLY A 397 -25.37 -41.90 1.56
N ALA A 398 -26.32 -42.22 2.44
CA ALA A 398 -27.07 -41.23 3.23
C ALA A 398 -26.22 -40.52 4.30
N SER A 399 -25.00 -41.01 4.57
CA SER A 399 -24.10 -40.51 5.61
C SER A 399 -23.11 -39.44 5.12
N THR A 400 -23.15 -39.10 3.82
CA THR A 400 -22.25 -38.11 3.24
C THR A 400 -22.63 -36.68 3.67
N PRO A 401 -21.66 -35.85 4.07
CA PRO A 401 -21.94 -34.48 4.52
C PRO A 401 -22.40 -33.58 3.37
N ALA A 402 -23.01 -32.45 3.73
CA ALA A 402 -23.33 -31.40 2.77
C ALA A 402 -22.06 -30.76 2.21
N LEU A 403 -22.07 -30.40 0.93
CA LEU A 403 -20.97 -29.72 0.24
C LEU A 403 -21.39 -28.27 -0.07
N SER A 404 -20.52 -27.31 0.20
CA SER A 404 -20.70 -25.90 -0.19
C SER A 404 -19.34 -25.24 -0.38
N GLU A 405 -18.64 -25.62 -1.44
CA GLU A 405 -17.29 -25.15 -1.76
C GLU A 405 -17.03 -25.16 -3.27
N SER A 406 -15.98 -24.47 -3.73
CA SER A 406 -15.40 -24.71 -5.06
C SER A 406 -14.69 -26.06 -5.11
N VAL A 407 -14.74 -26.71 -6.27
CA VAL A 407 -14.15 -28.01 -6.53
C VAL A 407 -13.08 -27.84 -7.61
N ASP A 408 -11.85 -28.23 -7.28
CA ASP A 408 -10.69 -28.14 -8.16
C ASP A 408 -10.75 -29.25 -9.20
N ASP A 409 -10.39 -30.48 -8.83
CA ASP A 409 -10.48 -31.63 -9.73
C ASP A 409 -11.58 -32.65 -9.37
N LEU A 410 -11.42 -33.35 -8.25
CA LEU A 410 -12.35 -34.39 -7.82
C LEU A 410 -12.43 -34.49 -6.30
N ILE A 411 -13.65 -34.47 -5.75
CA ILE A 411 -13.92 -34.85 -4.37
C ILE A 411 -14.49 -36.27 -4.34
N ILE A 412 -13.95 -37.12 -3.47
CA ILE A 412 -14.47 -38.47 -3.24
C ILE A 412 -14.88 -38.64 -1.79
N TYR A 413 -16.16 -38.92 -1.56
CA TYR A 413 -16.64 -39.36 -0.26
C TYR A 413 -16.28 -40.82 -0.01
N LEU A 414 -15.71 -41.11 1.14
CA LEU A 414 -15.32 -42.45 1.55
C LEU A 414 -16.16 -42.91 2.75
N GLU A 415 -16.84 -44.03 2.57
CA GLU A 415 -17.72 -44.67 3.55
C GLU A 415 -17.23 -46.10 3.85
N PHE A 416 -17.24 -46.48 5.13
CA PHE A 416 -17.13 -47.88 5.57
C PHE A 416 -18.42 -48.21 6.32
N VAL A 417 -19.33 -48.92 5.65
CA VAL A 417 -20.71 -49.14 6.11
C VAL A 417 -21.16 -50.56 5.76
N PRO A 418 -22.10 -51.16 6.50
CA PRO A 418 -22.72 -52.43 6.07
C PRO A 418 -23.43 -52.24 4.72
N ILE A 419 -23.20 -53.14 3.76
CA ILE A 419 -23.83 -53.08 2.44
C ILE A 419 -24.85 -54.21 2.31
N ASP A 420 -24.42 -55.47 2.33
CA ASP A 420 -25.31 -56.63 2.17
C ASP A 420 -24.99 -57.81 3.11
N GLY A 421 -24.03 -57.62 4.03
CA GLY A 421 -23.61 -58.61 5.00
C GLY A 421 -22.48 -59.49 4.45
N PRO A 422 -21.99 -60.46 5.24
CA PRO A 422 -20.74 -61.14 4.90
C PRO A 422 -20.78 -61.93 3.57
N GLY A 423 -19.77 -61.74 2.74
CA GLY A 423 -19.48 -62.51 1.53
C GLY A 423 -20.24 -62.08 0.27
N GLY A 424 -20.79 -60.86 0.27
CA GLY A 424 -21.48 -60.24 -0.85
C GLY A 424 -20.67 -59.11 -1.49
N THR A 425 -21.28 -57.92 -1.56
CA THR A 425 -20.70 -56.73 -2.20
C THR A 425 -19.59 -56.16 -1.33
N LEU A 426 -18.34 -56.28 -1.76
CA LEU A 426 -17.19 -55.81 -0.97
C LEU A 426 -16.98 -54.29 -0.97
N GLY A 427 -17.34 -53.68 -2.09
CA GLY A 427 -17.19 -52.27 -2.36
C GLY A 427 -18.28 -51.82 -3.31
N SER A 428 -18.55 -50.53 -3.34
CA SER A 428 -19.28 -49.91 -4.43
C SER A 428 -18.85 -48.47 -4.60
N ALA A 429 -18.62 -48.05 -5.83
CA ALA A 429 -18.15 -46.73 -6.14
C ALA A 429 -18.67 -46.20 -7.47
N GLY A 430 -18.66 -44.87 -7.55
CA GLY A 430 -19.01 -44.17 -8.76
C GLY A 430 -19.02 -42.68 -8.54
N TRP A 431 -19.05 -41.94 -9.63
CA TRP A 431 -19.29 -40.52 -9.56
C TRP A 431 -20.79 -40.24 -9.33
N CYS A 432 -21.07 -39.09 -8.73
CA CYS A 432 -22.42 -38.59 -8.46
C CYS A 432 -22.71 -37.33 -9.28
N LEU A 433 -21.66 -36.54 -9.54
CA LEU A 433 -21.69 -35.34 -10.35
C LEU A 433 -20.47 -35.29 -11.28
N ALA A 434 -20.70 -34.90 -12.53
CA ALA A 434 -19.64 -34.69 -13.52
C ALA A 434 -19.73 -33.29 -14.16
N ARG A 435 -18.63 -32.86 -14.79
CA ARG A 435 -18.54 -31.58 -15.52
C ARG A 435 -19.40 -31.58 -16.78
N GLY A 436 -20.06 -30.46 -17.04
CA GLY A 436 -20.76 -30.17 -18.28
C GLY A 436 -19.83 -30.24 -19.48
N GLY A 437 -20.29 -30.92 -20.53
CA GLY A 437 -19.54 -31.09 -21.78
C GLY A 437 -18.55 -32.26 -21.77
N SER A 438 -17.62 -32.32 -20.81
CA SER A 438 -16.59 -33.38 -20.77
C SER A 438 -17.04 -34.66 -20.07
N PHE A 439 -18.03 -34.59 -19.17
CA PHE A 439 -18.43 -35.69 -18.29
C PHE A 439 -17.32 -36.22 -17.38
N LEU A 440 -16.26 -35.45 -17.16
CA LEU A 440 -15.24 -35.78 -16.16
C LEU A 440 -15.81 -35.56 -14.75
N PRO A 441 -15.77 -36.57 -13.86
CA PRO A 441 -16.25 -36.50 -12.48
C PRO A 441 -15.73 -35.30 -11.67
N LEU A 442 -16.63 -34.69 -10.90
CA LEU A 442 -16.36 -33.62 -9.91
C LEU A 442 -16.54 -34.11 -8.48
N LEU A 443 -17.52 -34.99 -8.30
CA LEU A 443 -17.90 -35.52 -7.01
C LEU A 443 -18.29 -36.97 -7.20
N GLY A 444 -17.72 -37.85 -6.40
CA GLY A 444 -18.15 -39.24 -6.31
C GLY A 444 -18.05 -39.77 -4.90
N GLY A 445 -18.31 -41.06 -4.76
CA GLY A 445 -18.00 -41.72 -3.51
C GLY A 445 -17.74 -43.19 -3.68
N MET A 446 -17.04 -43.71 -2.69
CA MET A 446 -16.66 -45.11 -2.53
C MET A 446 -17.19 -45.59 -1.20
N ARG A 447 -17.83 -46.75 -1.20
CA ARG A 447 -18.41 -47.40 -0.02
C ARG A 447 -17.78 -48.78 0.07
N PHE A 448 -17.24 -49.14 1.22
CA PHE A 448 -16.68 -50.48 1.46
C PHE A 448 -17.54 -51.20 2.50
N ASP A 449 -17.85 -52.48 2.28
CA ASP A 449 -18.63 -53.23 3.24
C ASP A 449 -17.82 -53.47 4.52
N SER A 450 -18.27 -52.80 5.58
CA SER A 450 -17.67 -52.91 6.90
C SER A 450 -17.68 -54.33 7.46
N GLU A 451 -18.64 -55.17 7.05
CA GLU A 451 -18.79 -56.56 7.51
C GLU A 451 -17.83 -57.53 6.80
N ASP A 452 -17.22 -57.12 5.69
CA ASP A 452 -16.26 -57.92 4.91
C ASP A 452 -14.80 -57.46 5.07
N LEU A 453 -14.54 -56.36 5.77
CA LEU A 453 -13.18 -55.80 5.91
C LEU A 453 -12.17 -56.77 6.52
N ASP A 454 -12.54 -57.49 7.59
CA ASP A 454 -11.65 -58.46 8.23
C ASP A 454 -11.26 -59.59 7.25
N PHE A 455 -12.21 -59.99 6.40
CA PHE A 455 -11.97 -60.97 5.35
C PHE A 455 -11.04 -60.41 4.28
N ILE A 456 -11.32 -59.23 3.74
CA ILE A 456 -10.50 -58.54 2.73
C ILE A 456 -9.06 -58.32 3.23
N ASP A 457 -8.91 -57.84 4.48
CA ASP A 457 -7.62 -57.57 5.11
C ASP A 457 -6.82 -58.87 5.32
N SER A 458 -7.49 -59.99 5.61
CA SER A 458 -6.82 -61.29 5.78
C SER A 458 -6.14 -61.80 4.49
N PHE A 459 -6.60 -61.32 3.32
CA PHE A 459 -6.00 -61.61 2.02
C PHE A 459 -5.10 -60.47 1.51
N GLY A 460 -5.03 -59.34 2.21
CA GLY A 460 -4.24 -58.17 1.81
C GLY A 460 -4.75 -57.49 0.54
N LEU A 461 -6.05 -57.64 0.23
CA LEU A 461 -6.65 -57.15 -1.02
C LEU A 461 -7.16 -55.71 -0.94
N LEU A 462 -7.28 -55.15 0.27
CA LEU A 462 -7.83 -53.81 0.48
C LEU A 462 -7.18 -52.72 -0.42
N PRO A 463 -5.84 -52.66 -0.60
CA PRO A 463 -5.26 -51.67 -1.50
C PRO A 463 -5.66 -51.83 -2.98
N ALA A 464 -5.88 -53.06 -3.45
CA ALA A 464 -6.31 -53.32 -4.82
C ALA A 464 -7.78 -52.90 -4.98
N ILE A 465 -8.65 -53.31 -4.05
CA ILE A 465 -10.08 -52.94 -4.09
C ILE A 465 -10.23 -51.42 -4.01
N ILE A 466 -9.50 -50.71 -3.14
CA ILE A 466 -9.60 -49.24 -3.09
C ILE A 466 -9.21 -48.59 -4.43
N ARG A 467 -8.17 -49.09 -5.12
CA ARG A 467 -7.80 -48.56 -6.44
C ARG A 467 -8.88 -48.85 -7.48
N HIS A 468 -9.42 -50.07 -7.47
CA HIS A 468 -10.50 -50.50 -8.35
C HIS A 468 -11.73 -49.59 -8.20
N GLU A 469 -12.21 -49.42 -6.98
CA GLU A 469 -13.35 -48.55 -6.67
C GLU A 469 -13.09 -47.08 -7.05
N MET A 470 -11.88 -46.58 -6.81
CA MET A 470 -11.52 -45.21 -7.16
C MET A 470 -11.55 -44.98 -8.69
N MET A 471 -11.24 -46.00 -9.50
CA MET A 471 -11.34 -45.93 -10.96
C MET A 471 -12.78 -45.84 -11.44
N HIS A 472 -13.73 -46.52 -10.80
CA HIS A 472 -15.15 -46.31 -11.07
C HIS A 472 -15.59 -44.88 -10.73
N VAL A 473 -15.09 -44.28 -9.64
CA VAL A 473 -15.33 -42.86 -9.36
C VAL A 473 -14.80 -41.95 -10.46
N LEU A 474 -13.64 -42.27 -11.04
CA LEU A 474 -13.05 -41.53 -12.16
C LEU A 474 -13.81 -41.71 -13.48
N GLY A 475 -14.80 -42.61 -13.54
CA GLY A 475 -15.70 -42.80 -14.68
C GLY A 475 -15.50 -44.13 -15.42
N PHE A 476 -14.58 -44.98 -14.99
CA PHE A 476 -14.38 -46.30 -15.59
C PHE A 476 -15.65 -47.15 -15.48
N GLY A 477 -16.11 -47.73 -16.59
CA GLY A 477 -17.33 -48.54 -16.64
C GLY A 477 -18.64 -47.73 -16.57
N ILE A 478 -18.64 -46.60 -15.89
CA ILE A 478 -19.84 -45.77 -15.68
C ILE A 478 -20.06 -44.78 -16.82
N SER A 479 -18.98 -44.17 -17.32
CA SER A 479 -19.06 -43.11 -18.33
C SER A 479 -19.02 -43.63 -19.77
N TRP A 480 -18.82 -44.93 -19.98
CA TRP A 480 -18.53 -45.49 -21.30
C TRP A 480 -19.69 -45.35 -22.30
N ASP A 481 -20.91 -45.72 -21.90
CA ASP A 481 -22.11 -45.56 -22.74
C ASP A 481 -22.40 -44.07 -23.02
N LEU A 482 -22.23 -43.23 -21.99
CA LEU A 482 -22.45 -41.78 -22.07
C LEU A 482 -21.51 -41.10 -23.07
N LEU A 483 -20.28 -41.58 -23.15
CA LEU A 483 -19.25 -41.09 -24.07
C LEU A 483 -19.26 -41.81 -25.43
N GLY A 484 -20.11 -42.84 -25.59
CA GLY A 484 -20.23 -43.61 -26.82
C GLY A 484 -19.01 -44.49 -27.13
N VAL A 485 -18.26 -44.89 -26.09
CA VAL A 485 -17.09 -45.78 -26.21
C VAL A 485 -17.42 -47.23 -25.82
N LEU A 486 -18.66 -47.52 -25.40
CA LEU A 486 -19.17 -48.87 -25.21
C LEU A 486 -20.05 -49.28 -26.40
N ASN A 487 -19.76 -50.44 -26.98
CA ASN A 487 -20.54 -51.00 -28.08
C ASN A 487 -21.14 -52.35 -27.71
N GLU A 488 -22.33 -52.61 -28.26
CA GLU A 488 -23.13 -53.82 -27.98
C GLU A 488 -23.32 -54.05 -26.47
N PRO A 489 -23.82 -53.06 -25.70
CA PRO A 489 -24.00 -53.21 -24.26
C PRO A 489 -24.93 -54.37 -23.92
N SER A 490 -24.65 -55.03 -22.81
CA SER A 490 -25.51 -56.07 -22.25
C SER A 490 -26.81 -55.43 -21.76
N ASP A 491 -27.96 -55.90 -22.26
CA ASP A 491 -29.28 -55.43 -21.82
C ASP A 491 -30.09 -56.56 -21.15
N PRO A 492 -29.92 -56.78 -19.84
CA PRO A 492 -30.73 -57.75 -19.09
C PRO A 492 -32.24 -57.47 -19.10
N ALA A 493 -32.67 -56.25 -19.47
CA ALA A 493 -34.09 -55.91 -19.59
C ALA A 493 -34.68 -56.34 -20.94
N ASN A 494 -33.85 -56.66 -21.93
CA ASN A 494 -34.28 -57.19 -23.21
C ASN A 494 -34.82 -58.63 -23.05
N PRO A 495 -36.07 -58.93 -23.45
CA PRO A 495 -36.65 -60.27 -23.36
C PRO A 495 -35.88 -61.38 -24.11
N GLY A 496 -35.01 -61.01 -25.06
CA GLY A 496 -34.14 -61.93 -25.80
C GLY A 496 -32.73 -62.09 -25.23
N TYR A 497 -32.38 -61.37 -24.16
CA TYR A 497 -31.07 -61.43 -23.55
C TYR A 497 -30.83 -62.79 -22.89
N THR A 498 -29.68 -63.39 -23.22
CA THR A 498 -29.15 -64.53 -22.49
C THR A 498 -27.83 -64.11 -21.85
N PRO A 499 -27.59 -64.39 -20.55
CA PRO A 499 -26.31 -64.14 -19.89
C PRO A 499 -25.11 -64.60 -20.74
N GLY A 500 -24.10 -63.74 -20.89
CA GLY A 500 -22.89 -64.03 -21.67
C GLY A 500 -23.06 -64.11 -23.19
N SER A 501 -24.26 -63.84 -23.74
CA SER A 501 -24.52 -63.94 -25.19
C SER A 501 -24.14 -62.70 -25.99
N THR A 502 -24.05 -61.53 -25.36
CA THR A 502 -23.66 -60.28 -26.01
C THR A 502 -22.14 -60.12 -25.98
N ASP A 503 -21.52 -59.81 -27.12
CA ASP A 503 -20.07 -59.57 -27.18
C ASP A 503 -19.77 -58.07 -27.03
N THR A 504 -20.11 -57.53 -25.86
CA THR A 504 -19.86 -56.14 -25.44
C THR A 504 -18.36 -55.82 -25.45
N PHE A 505 -17.99 -54.65 -25.93
CA PHE A 505 -16.59 -54.24 -26.08
C PHE A 505 -16.40 -52.72 -26.01
N PHE A 506 -15.18 -52.34 -25.64
CA PHE A 506 -14.77 -50.95 -25.50
C PHE A 506 -14.05 -50.47 -26.77
N ASP A 507 -14.53 -49.38 -27.36
CA ASP A 507 -14.07 -48.83 -28.65
C ASP A 507 -13.35 -47.49 -28.47
N GLY A 508 -12.43 -47.44 -27.50
CA GLY A 508 -11.53 -46.33 -27.28
C GLY A 508 -10.22 -46.49 -28.07
N PRO A 509 -9.82 -45.50 -28.90
CA PRO A 509 -8.61 -45.62 -29.72
C PRO A 509 -7.30 -45.75 -28.90
N ALA A 510 -7.20 -45.13 -27.73
CA ALA A 510 -6.02 -45.24 -26.88
C ALA A 510 -5.92 -46.63 -26.23
N ALA A 511 -7.02 -47.13 -25.64
CA ALA A 511 -7.09 -48.49 -25.10
C ALA A 511 -6.80 -49.54 -26.18
N LEU A 512 -7.35 -49.37 -27.38
CA LEU A 512 -7.09 -50.26 -28.52
C LEU A 512 -5.61 -50.34 -28.88
N ALA A 513 -4.89 -49.22 -28.82
CA ALA A 513 -3.45 -49.19 -29.09
C ALA A 513 -2.66 -49.98 -28.04
N GLU A 514 -3.04 -49.85 -26.76
CA GLU A 514 -2.37 -50.53 -25.65
C GLU A 514 -2.70 -52.02 -25.53
N LEU A 515 -3.86 -52.47 -26.02
CA LEU A 515 -4.20 -53.89 -26.04
C LEU A 515 -3.12 -54.72 -26.75
N ALA A 516 -2.54 -54.22 -27.84
CA ALA A 516 -1.45 -54.89 -28.52
C ALA A 516 -0.19 -54.99 -27.65
N ALA A 517 0.12 -53.96 -26.86
CA ALA A 517 1.30 -53.88 -26.00
C ALA A 517 1.26 -54.90 -24.85
N ILE A 518 0.07 -55.19 -24.32
CA ILE A 518 -0.13 -56.19 -23.26
C ILE A 518 -0.27 -57.63 -23.78
N GLY A 519 -0.11 -57.85 -25.09
CA GLY A 519 -0.13 -59.18 -25.74
C GLY A 519 -1.45 -59.53 -26.45
N GLY A 520 -2.42 -58.62 -26.47
CA GLY A 520 -3.76 -58.82 -27.03
C GLY A 520 -3.84 -58.80 -28.56
N GLY A 521 -2.75 -58.52 -29.27
CA GLY A 521 -2.71 -58.51 -30.75
C GLY A 521 -3.01 -59.86 -31.41
N SER A 522 -3.02 -60.96 -30.64
CA SER A 522 -3.42 -62.30 -31.10
C SER A 522 -4.82 -62.73 -30.64
N TYR A 523 -5.57 -61.83 -29.99
CA TYR A 523 -6.92 -62.12 -29.53
C TYR A 523 -7.85 -62.36 -30.73
N THR A 524 -8.58 -63.48 -30.67
CA THR A 524 -9.52 -63.94 -31.73
C THR A 524 -10.86 -64.37 -31.16
N GLY A 525 -11.09 -64.12 -29.87
CA GLY A 525 -12.26 -64.61 -29.12
C GLY A 525 -13.54 -63.79 -29.34
N GLY A 526 -13.47 -62.66 -30.05
CA GLY A 526 -14.59 -61.75 -30.28
C GLY A 526 -14.12 -60.36 -30.72
N ASN A 527 -14.95 -59.35 -30.44
CA ASN A 527 -14.62 -57.94 -30.61
C ASN A 527 -13.44 -57.52 -29.72
N ILE A 528 -12.72 -56.48 -30.16
CA ILE A 528 -11.44 -56.08 -29.55
C ILE A 528 -11.70 -55.20 -28.31
N VAL A 529 -10.85 -55.35 -27.27
CA VAL A 529 -11.06 -54.87 -25.89
C VAL A 529 -12.38 -55.39 -25.27
N PRO A 530 -12.46 -56.71 -25.00
CA PRO A 530 -13.68 -57.33 -24.49
C PRO A 530 -14.11 -56.79 -23.12
N VAL A 531 -15.37 -56.41 -23.00
CA VAL A 531 -15.99 -55.97 -21.76
C VAL A 531 -16.78 -57.12 -21.13
N GLU A 532 -16.93 -57.09 -19.81
CA GLU A 532 -17.60 -58.13 -19.04
C GLU A 532 -19.09 -58.29 -19.42
N ASN A 533 -19.50 -59.53 -19.66
CA ASN A 533 -20.83 -59.91 -20.13
C ASN A 533 -21.47 -61.07 -19.33
N ASP A 534 -20.76 -61.62 -18.34
CA ASP A 534 -21.15 -62.79 -17.57
C ASP A 534 -21.88 -62.43 -16.28
N THR A 535 -23.22 -62.41 -16.36
CA THR A 535 -24.09 -62.24 -15.18
C THR A 535 -24.25 -63.48 -14.32
N ILE A 536 -23.79 -64.66 -14.78
CA ILE A 536 -23.95 -65.90 -14.02
C ILE A 536 -22.91 -65.96 -12.91
N ASN A 537 -21.67 -65.58 -13.22
CA ASN A 537 -20.56 -65.68 -12.28
C ASN A 537 -20.27 -64.37 -11.54
N PHE A 538 -20.59 -63.21 -12.14
CA PHE A 538 -20.24 -61.88 -11.58
C PHE A 538 -21.45 -60.94 -11.49
N GLY A 539 -22.67 -61.48 -11.47
CA GLY A 539 -23.88 -60.68 -11.23
C GLY A 539 -24.12 -59.55 -12.23
N THR A 540 -25.06 -58.66 -11.91
CA THR A 540 -25.42 -57.56 -12.83
C THR A 540 -24.59 -56.30 -12.65
N GLY A 541 -23.95 -56.07 -11.51
CA GLY A 541 -23.14 -54.87 -11.27
C GLY A 541 -21.82 -54.91 -12.04
N SER A 542 -21.31 -56.11 -12.34
CA SER A 542 -20.12 -56.24 -13.19
C SER A 542 -20.33 -56.01 -14.67
N LEU A 543 -21.58 -56.16 -15.15
CA LEU A 543 -21.89 -56.03 -16.57
C LEU A 543 -21.49 -54.66 -17.10
N ASP A 544 -20.83 -54.65 -18.25
CA ASP A 544 -20.49 -53.44 -19.00
C ASP A 544 -19.65 -52.41 -18.23
N GLY A 545 -19.22 -52.74 -17.01
CA GLY A 545 -18.43 -51.89 -16.13
C GLY A 545 -16.97 -52.31 -15.99
N HIS A 546 -16.64 -53.50 -16.46
CA HIS A 546 -15.34 -54.15 -16.24
C HIS A 546 -14.74 -54.71 -17.51
N TRP A 547 -13.43 -54.94 -17.46
CA TRP A 547 -12.79 -55.84 -18.40
C TRP A 547 -13.27 -57.27 -18.20
N ARG A 548 -13.40 -58.00 -19.31
CA ARG A 548 -13.88 -59.39 -19.29
C ARG A 548 -12.92 -60.30 -18.53
N GLU A 549 -13.38 -60.89 -17.43
CA GLU A 549 -12.56 -61.71 -16.54
C GLU A 549 -11.96 -62.92 -17.26
N SER A 550 -12.74 -63.56 -18.14
CA SER A 550 -12.28 -64.71 -18.94
C SER A 550 -11.15 -64.39 -19.93
N VAL A 551 -10.87 -63.10 -20.16
CA VAL A 551 -9.85 -62.63 -21.11
C VAL A 551 -8.68 -61.98 -20.37
N PHE A 552 -8.96 -61.12 -19.39
CA PHE A 552 -7.95 -60.33 -18.71
C PHE A 552 -7.53 -60.97 -17.36
N ASN A 553 -8.42 -61.67 -16.65
CA ASN A 553 -8.08 -62.40 -15.43
C ASN A 553 -7.44 -61.47 -14.38
N THR A 554 -6.12 -61.48 -14.16
CA THR A 554 -5.48 -60.75 -13.04
C THR A 554 -5.25 -59.25 -13.28
N GLU A 555 -6.08 -58.61 -14.09
CA GLU A 555 -6.07 -57.16 -14.30
C GLU A 555 -6.91 -56.50 -13.20
N LEU A 556 -6.54 -55.29 -12.78
CA LEU A 556 -7.19 -54.62 -11.66
C LEU A 556 -8.70 -54.38 -11.85
N MET A 557 -9.14 -54.07 -13.07
CA MET A 557 -10.51 -53.67 -13.42
C MET A 557 -11.33 -54.81 -14.04
N THR A 558 -10.96 -56.06 -13.77
CA THR A 558 -11.89 -57.18 -13.93
C THR A 558 -12.82 -57.28 -12.71
N PRO A 559 -13.97 -57.96 -12.81
CA PRO A 559 -14.93 -58.07 -11.70
C PRO A 559 -14.49 -59.00 -10.55
N ALA A 560 -13.22 -59.42 -10.52
CA ALA A 560 -12.72 -60.41 -9.59
C ALA A 560 -11.37 -59.97 -8.99
N ALA A 561 -11.31 -59.88 -7.67
CA ALA A 561 -10.04 -59.72 -6.98
C ALA A 561 -9.35 -61.09 -6.83
N ASP A 562 -8.22 -61.27 -7.52
CA ASP A 562 -7.47 -62.52 -7.53
C ASP A 562 -6.58 -62.69 -6.29
N PHE A 563 -6.62 -63.89 -5.68
CA PHE A 563 -5.68 -64.28 -4.62
C PHE A 563 -5.11 -65.72 -4.77
N PRO A 564 -3.78 -65.89 -4.69
CA PRO A 564 -2.77 -64.84 -4.84
C PRO A 564 -2.74 -64.36 -6.30
N GLY A 565 -2.80 -63.05 -6.51
CA GLY A 565 -2.78 -62.44 -7.83
C GLY A 565 -2.22 -61.01 -7.79
N PRO A 566 -1.62 -60.54 -8.90
CA PRO A 566 -1.05 -59.20 -8.95
C PRO A 566 -2.12 -58.10 -8.96
N ASN A 567 -3.35 -58.37 -9.44
CA ASN A 567 -4.41 -57.37 -9.63
C ASN A 567 -3.83 -56.08 -10.25
N ALA A 568 -3.15 -56.26 -11.38
CA ALA A 568 -2.24 -55.25 -11.91
C ALA A 568 -3.01 -54.14 -12.63
N LEU A 569 -2.64 -52.89 -12.36
CA LEU A 569 -3.09 -51.74 -13.14
C LEU A 569 -2.36 -51.72 -14.49
N SER A 570 -3.01 -52.21 -15.54
CA SER A 570 -2.40 -52.33 -16.86
C SER A 570 -2.32 -51.00 -17.63
N SER A 571 -1.46 -50.94 -18.65
CA SER A 571 -1.41 -49.79 -19.58
C SER A 571 -2.71 -49.64 -20.38
N LEU A 572 -3.43 -50.75 -20.61
CA LEU A 572 -4.77 -50.74 -21.21
C LEU A 572 -5.76 -49.92 -20.38
N THR A 573 -5.82 -50.19 -19.07
CA THR A 573 -6.70 -49.46 -18.15
C THR A 573 -6.35 -47.98 -18.07
N ILE A 574 -5.06 -47.64 -17.94
CA ILE A 574 -4.63 -46.23 -17.93
C ILE A 574 -4.97 -45.54 -19.25
N ALA A 575 -4.72 -46.18 -20.40
CA ALA A 575 -5.05 -45.61 -21.71
C ALA A 575 -6.56 -45.41 -21.89
N SER A 576 -7.40 -46.27 -21.32
CA SER A 576 -8.86 -46.08 -21.38
C SER A 576 -9.32 -44.76 -20.75
N PHE A 577 -8.61 -44.24 -19.73
CA PHE A 577 -8.90 -42.91 -19.16
C PHE A 577 -8.58 -41.77 -20.13
N ALA A 578 -7.62 -41.93 -21.05
CA ALA A 578 -7.40 -40.97 -22.13
C ALA A 578 -8.59 -40.91 -23.08
N ASP A 579 -9.22 -42.07 -23.35
CA ASP A 579 -10.45 -42.15 -24.14
C ASP A 579 -11.66 -41.53 -23.42
N LEU A 580 -11.62 -41.42 -22.08
CA LEU A 580 -12.61 -40.66 -21.29
C LEU A 580 -12.35 -39.14 -21.26
N GLY A 581 -11.20 -38.68 -21.79
CA GLY A 581 -10.83 -37.28 -21.87
C GLY A 581 -9.81 -36.80 -20.84
N TYR A 582 -9.22 -37.69 -20.04
CA TYR A 582 -8.10 -37.34 -19.16
C TYR A 582 -6.78 -37.24 -19.94
N THR A 583 -5.83 -36.47 -19.43
CA THR A 583 -4.43 -36.59 -19.85
C THR A 583 -3.73 -37.57 -18.91
N VAL A 584 -3.15 -38.64 -19.46
CA VAL A 584 -2.63 -39.76 -18.67
C VAL A 584 -1.13 -40.01 -18.90
N ASP A 585 -0.47 -40.59 -17.90
CA ASP A 585 0.90 -41.12 -17.98
C ASP A 585 0.90 -42.65 -17.96
N LEU A 586 1.18 -43.27 -19.11
CA LEU A 586 1.30 -44.72 -19.25
C LEU A 586 2.51 -45.30 -18.49
N GLY A 587 3.48 -44.46 -18.11
CA GLY A 587 4.62 -44.86 -17.27
C GLY A 587 4.21 -45.36 -15.88
N GLU A 588 3.00 -45.01 -15.44
CA GLU A 588 2.43 -45.49 -14.19
C GLU A 588 1.82 -46.89 -14.29
N ALA A 589 1.80 -47.52 -15.47
CA ALA A 589 1.33 -48.89 -15.63
C ALA A 589 2.18 -49.90 -14.85
N GLU A 590 1.53 -50.86 -14.22
CA GLU A 590 2.18 -52.01 -13.61
C GLU A 590 2.48 -53.08 -14.68
N PRO A 591 3.59 -53.84 -14.56
CA PRO A 591 3.91 -54.90 -15.50
C PRO A 591 2.79 -55.94 -15.59
N TYR A 592 2.15 -55.99 -16.74
CA TYR A 592 1.04 -56.88 -17.01
C TYR A 592 1.08 -57.38 -18.45
N ALA A 593 0.96 -58.70 -18.61
CA ALA A 593 0.84 -59.35 -19.91
C ALA A 593 0.03 -60.64 -19.75
N GLN A 594 -0.82 -60.92 -20.73
CA GLN A 594 -1.63 -62.13 -20.75
C GLN A 594 -1.48 -62.90 -22.05
N VAL A 595 -1.75 -64.21 -21.99
CA VAL A 595 -1.77 -65.07 -23.18
C VAL A 595 -3.20 -65.13 -23.70
N PHE A 596 -3.52 -64.31 -24.71
CA PHE A 596 -4.86 -64.17 -25.30
C PHE A 596 -5.22 -65.30 -26.29
N SER A 597 -4.55 -66.46 -26.22
CA SER A 597 -4.76 -67.59 -27.13
C SER A 597 -5.87 -68.51 -26.63
N ILE A 598 -6.83 -68.79 -27.52
CA ILE A 598 -7.91 -69.80 -27.50
C ILE A 598 -8.06 -70.62 -26.19
N VAL A 599 -9.21 -70.41 -25.52
CA VAL A 599 -9.74 -71.17 -24.38
C VAL A 599 -9.60 -72.68 -24.60
N PHE A 600 -8.84 -73.36 -23.73
CA PHE A 600 -9.10 -74.70 -23.15
C PHE A 600 -7.82 -75.22 -22.47
N GLY A 601 -7.68 -74.91 -21.19
CA GLY A 601 -6.67 -75.51 -20.31
C GLY A 601 -6.92 -75.01 -18.90
N GLU A 602 -7.07 -75.93 -17.95
CA GLU A 602 -7.41 -75.68 -16.54
C GLU A 602 -6.86 -74.33 -16.05
N GLN A 603 -7.76 -73.37 -15.78
CA GLN A 603 -7.45 -72.29 -14.85
C GLN A 603 -6.93 -72.99 -13.60
N ALA A 604 -5.63 -72.83 -13.30
CA ALA A 604 -5.12 -73.18 -11.99
C ALA A 604 -6.09 -72.53 -10.98
N LYS A 605 -6.66 -73.33 -10.07
CA LYS A 605 -7.64 -72.87 -9.07
C LYS A 605 -7.06 -71.73 -8.23
N ARG A 606 -7.13 -70.50 -8.75
CA ARG A 606 -7.01 -69.27 -7.98
C ARG A 606 -8.34 -69.06 -7.28
N GLN A 607 -8.27 -68.56 -6.06
CA GLN A 607 -9.45 -68.08 -5.37
C GLN A 607 -9.67 -66.66 -5.86
N THR A 608 -10.76 -66.44 -6.58
CA THR A 608 -11.24 -65.10 -6.90
C THR A 608 -12.23 -64.69 -5.83
N ILE A 609 -12.25 -63.40 -5.51
CA ILE A 609 -13.27 -62.78 -4.70
C ILE A 609 -14.12 -61.90 -5.61
N ASP A 610 -15.42 -62.17 -5.63
CA ASP A 610 -16.38 -61.50 -6.52
C ASP A 610 -16.56 -60.03 -6.11
N LEU A 611 -16.43 -59.13 -7.07
CA LEU A 611 -16.65 -57.69 -6.89
C LEU A 611 -18.00 -57.24 -7.47
N SER A 612 -18.89 -58.15 -7.88
CA SER A 612 -20.13 -57.89 -8.63
C SER A 612 -21.10 -56.77 -8.25
N GLY A 613 -20.95 -56.14 -7.09
CA GLY A 613 -21.71 -54.97 -6.64
C GLY A 613 -20.93 -53.64 -6.60
N ASP A 614 -19.68 -53.63 -7.08
CA ASP A 614 -18.70 -52.54 -7.14
C ASP A 614 -19.16 -51.29 -7.90
N VAL A 615 -20.08 -51.40 -8.85
CA VAL A 615 -20.60 -50.21 -9.54
C VAL A 615 -21.75 -49.56 -8.78
N TRP A 616 -21.56 -48.32 -8.31
CA TRP A 616 -22.60 -47.56 -7.62
C TRP A 616 -23.78 -47.22 -8.54
N ARG A 617 -24.99 -47.58 -8.09
CA ARG A 617 -26.25 -47.35 -8.80
C ARG A 617 -27.10 -46.31 -8.07
N GLY A 618 -26.86 -45.03 -8.33
CA GLY A 618 -27.69 -43.94 -7.81
C GLY A 618 -27.89 -42.79 -8.78
N GLN A 619 -28.35 -41.64 -8.28
CA GLN A 619 -28.72 -40.51 -9.14
C GLN A 619 -27.49 -39.74 -9.63
N LEU A 620 -27.20 -39.86 -10.93
CA LEU A 620 -26.13 -39.16 -11.61
C LEU A 620 -26.59 -37.80 -12.15
N HIS A 621 -25.73 -36.78 -11.99
CA HIS A 621 -25.99 -35.41 -12.44
C HIS A 621 -24.79 -34.83 -13.22
N VAL A 622 -25.05 -33.83 -14.06
CA VAL A 622 -24.05 -32.98 -14.70
C VAL A 622 -24.17 -31.57 -14.17
N ALA A 623 -23.05 -30.92 -13.87
CA ALA A 623 -22.99 -29.50 -13.55
C ALA A 623 -22.59 -28.68 -14.79
N GLU A 624 -23.46 -27.77 -15.22
CA GLU A 624 -23.14 -26.82 -16.29
C GLU A 624 -22.31 -25.64 -15.73
N PRO A 625 -21.57 -24.89 -16.59
CA PRO A 625 -20.75 -23.75 -16.14
C PRO A 625 -21.54 -22.63 -15.44
N ASP A 626 -22.85 -22.56 -15.65
CA ASP A 626 -23.75 -21.62 -14.97
C ASP A 626 -24.23 -22.11 -13.58
N GLY A 627 -23.74 -23.26 -13.12
CA GLY A 627 -24.06 -23.88 -11.84
C GLY A 627 -25.35 -24.71 -11.84
N THR A 628 -26.04 -24.84 -12.98
CA THR A 628 -27.25 -25.66 -13.07
C THR A 628 -26.94 -27.15 -13.12
N LEU A 629 -27.80 -27.96 -12.52
CA LEU A 629 -27.65 -29.42 -12.46
C LEU A 629 -28.65 -30.13 -13.38
N ARG A 630 -28.16 -31.03 -14.24
CA ARG A 630 -29.00 -31.88 -15.10
C ARG A 630 -28.84 -33.35 -14.72
N ARG A 631 -29.95 -34.04 -14.44
CA ARG A 631 -29.95 -35.48 -14.18
C ARG A 631 -29.62 -36.27 -15.46
N ILE A 632 -28.78 -37.30 -15.35
CA ILE A 632 -28.49 -38.28 -16.41
C ILE A 632 -29.38 -39.52 -16.23
N ARG A 633 -29.71 -40.18 -17.33
CA ARG A 633 -30.55 -41.39 -17.34
C ARG A 633 -29.76 -42.60 -16.89
#